data_AF-A0A2S1JN99-F1
#
_entry.id   AF-A0A2S1JN99-F1
#
_cell.length_a   1.000
_cell.length_b   1.000
_cell.length_c   1.000
_cell.angle_alpha   90.00
_cell.angle_beta   90.00
_cell.angle_gamma   90.00
#
_symmetry.space_group_name_H-M   'P 1'
#
loop_
_entity.id
_entity.type
_entity.pdbx_description
1 polymer ?
#
loop_
_entity_poly.entity_id
_entity_poly.type
_entity_poly.pdbx_seq_one_letter_code
_entity_poly.pdbx_strand_id
1 'polypeptide(L)'
;MNFSLSSKVRFPLKPIAAVVLFFCASNEAFSAPGELSDVPLYSRGSAEPNLMFVLDSSGSMNEMVLPVDGYDTSDPAGSSCSSPISMTYTSNSCRGGGSCTRYYDDVEYQVDTSDGSVDIKLVDRNRAESEWFTWNSSSNCFDEDENYSAWLYAASSSGGGSYYTTGSSSGYYRETVTGHFLNWFFSKENSSGGYEADEFKDDDDNAARSKVDIRRTDIMIGAAQELVNGLDDVRIGLMQFNSTSGARLLFGLESLTDSNRTDILDIIEDIDANGYTPLAESFAGVGRYFISGYEGNNLTYIDSTGAETQDPGEDIFVGATSGNSTTTILDWNNISAPDNTIDGGAIQYYCQKSFMVALTDGEPTEDNSISDDLTGYDYGCSSNSGGCTSDEMDDVVKALYDIDLRPDLKKTDGEEVVNNITSYIIGFAEDGLSDTDLMKNAGELGGGGVYTASNATELQLTFNTIINNVQSIVGSSSSVSFNTSSLEANSAIFSASFDSSAWSGDLEVWSLDDEGNISSTSSWQASSELESISADNRVMLSYRGGAGVAFTASGLGTSGTDHADDLNLDIQSNAGVDDGRASDRIDYLRGDQTDEGTEAGDFRVRESRLGDIVSSTPVYVGEPSSSWSEAEFSEASSYDSFVSSNSSRTPVVYVGANDGFLHGFNANVSGADAGKELIAYSPAALLSTTADEGLHALSSQYYTHKYYVDGTPTASDAYIDGSWETVLVGGLGGGGKGYYALNITNPSDFTEANAADIVMWEFTDSDNNNLGYTFSRPQIGRMSNGEWAAIFGNGYNSSTGDAGLFIVYLDGEDSSGNSHIYISTETADTDDKNGMSTPAIVDSDLDGTIDRIYAGDLKGNMWAFDVSKTGSWDVASSTTSPSPLFSVSGEAITGAPLVARNTDNSSGASPNLLVAFGTGQYLVDSDTSDTNPGGFYVVSDNDVFNLDTDNLEERTLTSEVLTLDDGSTTILRTVSGSEFTWSDKSGWYMPLQEGSTASQDGGERVITRPELQNYVLFFNTLIPTGQVCAAGGYGWLMSVDVWTGLAPEDSVFDANNDGVIDEDDYGYVGEMLSESSPNESGFLGTKQYTGTSDGEVHEREVDFGDGDRAGRLSWEEITPN
;
A
#
# COMPACT_ATOMS: atom_id res chain seq x y z
N MET A 1 -6.64 -85.22 -24.16
CA MET A 1 -7.61 -85.17 -23.05
C MET A 1 -7.47 -83.78 -22.44
N ASN A 2 -8.16 -82.77 -22.96
CA ASN A 2 -9.54 -82.32 -22.62
C ASN A 2 -9.72 -81.85 -21.17
N PHE A 3 -10.29 -80.63 -21.07
CA PHE A 3 -10.71 -79.78 -19.93
C PHE A 3 -9.60 -78.92 -19.30
N SER A 4 -9.39 -77.60 -19.54
CA SER A 4 -10.15 -76.40 -19.99
C SER A 4 -10.64 -75.47 -18.88
N LEU A 5 -10.31 -74.18 -19.05
CA LEU A 5 -10.68 -72.93 -18.34
C LEU A 5 -9.83 -72.62 -17.09
N SER A 6 -9.19 -71.45 -16.90
CA SER A 6 -9.23 -70.11 -17.52
C SER A 6 -7.87 -69.43 -17.22
N SER A 7 -7.03 -69.19 -18.25
CA SER A 7 -6.63 -67.89 -18.86
C SER A 7 -5.97 -66.89 -17.91
N LYS A 8 -4.62 -66.87 -17.83
CA LYS A 8 -3.65 -66.06 -18.63
C LYS A 8 -3.70 -64.56 -18.31
N VAL A 9 -2.56 -63.97 -17.92
CA VAL A 9 -1.69 -63.15 -18.78
C VAL A 9 -0.27 -63.10 -18.17
N ARG A 10 0.75 -63.06 -19.03
CA ARG A 10 2.19 -62.95 -18.72
C ARG A 10 2.69 -61.52 -19.00
N PHE A 11 3.69 -61.12 -18.21
CA PHE A 11 4.66 -60.02 -18.33
C PHE A 11 5.02 -59.54 -19.75
N PRO A 12 5.48 -58.27 -19.88
CA PRO A 12 6.91 -58.07 -20.16
C PRO A 12 7.54 -56.80 -19.53
N LEU A 13 8.87 -56.71 -19.66
CA LEU A 13 9.76 -55.62 -19.21
C LEU A 13 9.50 -54.26 -19.91
N LYS A 14 9.82 -53.19 -19.17
CA LYS A 14 10.05 -51.75 -19.50
C LYS A 14 10.88 -51.53 -20.79
N PRO A 15 10.83 -50.38 -21.51
CA PRO A 15 10.71 -49.00 -20.98
C PRO A 15 9.91 -47.94 -21.80
N ILE A 16 9.80 -46.74 -21.21
CA ILE A 16 9.46 -45.39 -21.76
C ILE A 16 7.97 -45.02 -21.93
N ALA A 17 7.65 -43.86 -21.34
CA ALA A 17 6.58 -42.87 -21.58
C ALA A 17 5.38 -42.81 -20.62
N ALA A 18 5.08 -41.55 -20.26
CA ALA A 18 3.89 -40.98 -19.63
C ALA A 18 3.78 -41.06 -18.09
N VAL A 19 4.47 -40.10 -17.46
CA VAL A 19 4.05 -39.45 -16.21
C VAL A 19 2.77 -38.69 -16.51
N VAL A 20 1.65 -39.12 -15.92
CA VAL A 20 0.50 -38.27 -15.60
C VAL A 20 0.29 -38.48 -14.11
N LEU A 21 0.93 -37.63 -13.32
CA LEU A 21 0.69 -37.50 -11.90
C LEU A 21 -0.65 -36.78 -11.75
N PHE A 22 -1.62 -37.52 -11.23
CA PHE A 22 -2.72 -36.93 -10.47
C PHE A 22 -2.08 -36.19 -9.29
N PHE A 23 -1.99 -34.86 -9.37
CA PHE A 23 -1.93 -34.04 -8.18
C PHE A 23 -3.35 -34.00 -7.62
N CYS A 24 -3.65 -34.91 -6.69
CA CYS A 24 -4.53 -34.53 -5.60
C CYS A 24 -3.68 -33.62 -4.72
N ALA A 25 -3.99 -32.33 -4.70
CA ALA A 25 -3.53 -31.46 -3.64
C ALA A 25 -4.06 -32.03 -2.32
N SER A 26 -3.21 -32.75 -1.60
CA SER A 26 -3.32 -32.79 -0.15
C SER A 26 -2.88 -31.40 0.31
N ASN A 27 -3.81 -30.63 0.88
CA ASN A 27 -3.50 -29.44 1.68
C ASN A 27 -2.61 -29.91 2.83
N GLU A 28 -1.29 -29.88 2.64
CA GLU A 28 -0.36 -29.80 3.75
C GLU A 28 -0.27 -28.31 4.07
N ALA A 29 -0.74 -27.94 5.27
CA ALA A 29 -0.65 -26.59 5.77
C ALA A 29 0.83 -26.25 5.93
N PHE A 30 1.33 -25.33 5.12
CA PHE A 30 2.58 -24.63 5.40
C PHE A 30 2.25 -23.61 6.49
N SER A 31 2.85 -23.77 7.66
CA SER A 31 2.82 -22.87 8.80
C SER A 31 4.08 -22.01 8.79
N ALA A 32 4.14 -21.10 7.82
CA ALA A 32 4.62 -19.72 7.94
C ALA A 32 3.44 -18.85 7.51
N PRO A 33 3.31 -17.57 7.92
CA PRO A 33 2.23 -16.73 7.36
C PRO A 33 2.30 -16.72 5.83
N GLY A 34 3.50 -16.87 5.25
CA GLY A 34 3.77 -16.68 3.83
C GLY A 34 4.50 -15.36 3.63
N GLU A 35 4.44 -14.84 2.40
CA GLU A 35 4.81 -13.45 2.15
C GLU A 35 3.73 -12.56 2.75
N LEU A 36 4.14 -11.68 3.68
CA LEU A 36 3.24 -10.71 4.30
C LEU A 36 2.73 -9.76 3.23
N SER A 37 1.47 -9.33 3.33
CA SER A 37 0.96 -8.32 2.41
C SER A 37 1.70 -7.00 2.65
N ASP A 38 2.14 -6.33 1.59
CA ASP A 38 2.74 -5.00 1.65
C ASP A 38 1.69 -3.88 1.71
N VAL A 39 0.40 -4.21 1.60
CA VAL A 39 -0.72 -3.27 1.72
C VAL A 39 -1.77 -3.79 2.72
N PRO A 40 -2.63 -2.93 3.28
CA PRO A 40 -3.65 -3.36 4.21
C PRO A 40 -4.65 -4.31 3.53
N LEU A 41 -4.88 -5.50 4.10
CA LEU A 41 -5.82 -6.46 3.51
C LEU A 41 -7.27 -5.91 3.47
N TYR A 42 -7.58 -4.91 4.29
CA TYR A 42 -8.87 -4.22 4.31
C TYR A 42 -9.14 -3.39 3.03
N SER A 43 -8.10 -2.87 2.36
CA SER A 43 -8.24 -2.12 1.10
C SER A 43 -8.35 -3.02 -0.13
N ARG A 44 -8.00 -4.31 0.00
CA ARG A 44 -8.03 -5.30 -1.10
C ARG A 44 -9.43 -5.83 -1.45
N GLY A 45 -10.48 -5.30 -0.82
CA GLY A 45 -11.87 -5.52 -1.22
C GLY A 45 -12.30 -4.74 -2.48
N SER A 46 -11.39 -4.00 -3.13
CA SER A 46 -11.68 -3.27 -4.36
C SER A 46 -11.74 -4.20 -5.58
N ALA A 47 -12.62 -3.89 -6.53
CA ALA A 47 -12.54 -4.47 -7.86
C ALA A 47 -11.20 -4.11 -8.50
N GLU A 48 -10.60 -5.03 -9.27
CA GLU A 48 -9.45 -4.73 -10.12
C GLU A 48 -9.75 -3.47 -10.94
N PRO A 49 -8.95 -2.40 -10.87
CA PRO A 49 -9.23 -1.20 -11.66
C PRO A 49 -9.12 -1.51 -13.15
N ASN A 50 -9.94 -0.82 -13.95
CA ASN A 50 -9.86 -0.89 -15.40
C ASN A 50 -8.88 0.17 -15.92
N LEU A 51 -7.85 -0.22 -16.64
CA LEU A 51 -6.93 0.68 -17.33
C LEU A 51 -7.05 0.49 -18.84
N MET A 52 -7.53 1.53 -19.53
CA MET A 52 -7.55 1.59 -20.98
C MET A 52 -6.40 2.45 -21.48
N PHE A 53 -5.40 1.83 -22.11
CA PHE A 53 -4.30 2.52 -22.77
C PHE A 53 -4.71 2.97 -24.16
N VAL A 54 -4.51 4.26 -24.45
CA VAL A 54 -4.67 4.84 -25.78
C VAL A 54 -3.30 5.28 -26.25
N LEU A 55 -2.69 4.49 -27.13
CA LEU A 55 -1.32 4.68 -27.58
C LEU A 55 -1.29 5.42 -28.93
N ASP A 56 -0.51 6.48 -29.00
CA ASP A 56 -0.29 7.21 -30.24
C ASP A 56 0.41 6.32 -31.27
N SER A 57 -0.22 6.17 -32.43
CA SER A 57 0.37 5.52 -33.60
C SER A 57 0.31 6.42 -34.82
N SER A 58 0.19 7.74 -34.64
CA SER A 58 0.11 8.72 -35.72
C SER A 58 1.40 8.75 -36.56
N GLY A 59 1.37 9.45 -37.69
CA GLY A 59 2.54 9.58 -38.55
C GLY A 59 3.76 10.24 -37.86
N SER A 60 3.54 11.15 -36.91
CA SER A 60 4.59 11.83 -36.14
C SER A 60 5.33 10.89 -35.19
N MET A 61 4.71 9.79 -34.77
CA MET A 61 5.39 8.80 -33.92
C MET A 61 6.56 8.08 -34.63
N ASN A 62 6.68 8.16 -35.96
CA ASN A 62 7.87 7.71 -36.69
C ASN A 62 9.08 8.65 -36.53
N GLU A 63 8.89 9.82 -35.93
CA GLU A 63 9.96 10.78 -35.68
C GLU A 63 10.95 10.21 -34.67
N MET A 64 12.21 10.63 -34.81
CA MET A 64 13.30 10.16 -33.96
C MET A 64 13.49 11.17 -32.86
N VAL A 65 13.64 10.70 -31.63
CA VAL A 65 14.02 11.57 -30.51
C VAL A 65 15.54 11.60 -30.47
N LEU A 66 16.15 12.78 -30.69
CA LEU A 66 17.58 12.94 -30.46
C LEU A 66 17.83 12.95 -28.94
N PRO A 67 18.65 12.05 -28.38
CA PRO A 67 18.82 12.01 -26.93
C PRO A 67 19.54 13.25 -26.43
N VAL A 68 18.93 13.89 -25.44
CA VAL A 68 19.53 14.97 -24.64
C VAL A 68 20.30 14.44 -23.43
N ASP A 69 20.16 13.16 -23.10
CA ASP A 69 20.82 12.55 -21.94
C ASP A 69 22.35 12.62 -22.06
N GLY A 70 22.98 13.26 -21.07
CA GLY A 70 24.42 13.49 -21.02
C GLY A 70 24.93 14.68 -21.85
N TYR A 71 24.04 15.45 -22.50
CA TYR A 71 24.42 16.70 -23.17
C TYR A 71 24.35 17.88 -22.19
N ASP A 72 25.50 18.25 -21.63
CA ASP A 72 25.63 19.46 -20.81
C ASP A 72 25.88 20.68 -21.72
N THR A 73 24.93 21.63 -21.74
CA THR A 73 25.05 22.89 -22.50
C THR A 73 26.23 23.77 -22.05
N SER A 74 26.79 23.48 -20.87
CA SER A 74 27.97 24.12 -20.29
C SER A 74 29.25 23.30 -20.41
N ASP A 75 29.16 22.04 -20.86
CA ASP A 75 30.32 21.22 -21.20
C ASP A 75 31.01 21.87 -22.40
N PRO A 76 32.29 22.23 -22.28
CA PRO A 76 33.04 22.75 -23.41
C PRO A 76 33.26 21.60 -24.40
N ALA A 77 32.25 21.29 -25.22
CA ALA A 77 32.37 20.36 -26.33
C ALA A 77 33.69 20.65 -27.02
N GLY A 78 34.58 19.66 -26.97
CA GLY A 78 36.02 19.84 -26.93
C GLY A 78 36.67 20.30 -28.24
N SER A 79 36.20 21.38 -28.86
CA SER A 79 36.98 22.38 -29.59
C SER A 79 36.00 23.39 -30.17
N SER A 80 36.09 24.67 -29.75
CA SER A 80 35.47 25.79 -30.46
C SER A 80 35.72 25.57 -31.95
N CYS A 81 34.69 25.24 -32.73
CA CYS A 81 34.87 24.76 -34.10
C CYS A 81 35.76 25.76 -34.86
N SER A 82 37.01 25.37 -35.14
CA SER A 82 38.02 26.34 -35.58
C SER A 82 37.82 26.81 -37.02
N SER A 83 36.95 26.10 -37.74
CA SER A 83 36.50 26.38 -39.09
C SER A 83 35.13 25.74 -39.26
N PRO A 84 34.04 26.39 -38.77
CA PRO A 84 32.69 25.88 -38.96
C PRO A 84 32.40 25.76 -40.44
N ILE A 85 31.52 24.82 -40.78
CA ILE A 85 30.95 24.70 -42.11
C ILE A 85 30.25 26.02 -42.46
N SER A 86 31.02 26.95 -43.02
CA SER A 86 30.54 28.24 -43.52
C SER A 86 30.32 28.08 -45.02
N MET A 87 29.13 27.64 -45.42
CA MET A 87 28.77 27.54 -46.83
C MET A 87 27.67 28.52 -47.18
N THR A 88 28.10 29.70 -47.56
CA THR A 88 27.24 30.73 -48.13
C THR A 88 26.84 30.35 -49.56
N TYR A 89 25.55 30.19 -49.83
CA TYR A 89 25.07 30.12 -51.22
C TYR A 89 24.54 31.48 -51.68
N THR A 90 24.66 31.72 -52.99
CA THR A 90 24.24 32.98 -53.60
C THR A 90 22.84 32.82 -54.21
N SER A 91 21.81 33.34 -53.54
CA SER A 91 20.43 33.35 -54.06
C SER A 91 20.21 34.55 -54.99
N ASN A 92 19.53 34.33 -56.12
CA ASN A 92 19.10 35.40 -57.04
C ASN A 92 17.71 36.00 -56.70
N SER A 93 17.04 35.52 -55.65
CA SER A 93 15.62 35.76 -55.37
C SER A 93 15.38 36.36 -53.98
N CYS A 94 16.10 37.44 -53.66
CA CYS A 94 15.87 38.20 -52.44
C CYS A 94 14.80 39.29 -52.70
N ARG A 95 13.90 39.56 -51.73
CA ARG A 95 12.89 40.65 -51.82
C ARG A 95 13.62 41.99 -52.02
N GLY A 96 13.80 42.40 -53.28
CA GLY A 96 14.59 43.58 -53.66
C GLY A 96 15.43 43.41 -54.93
N GLY A 97 15.56 42.20 -55.49
CA GLY A 97 16.19 41.99 -56.81
C GLY A 97 17.72 42.06 -56.84
N GLY A 98 18.38 41.76 -55.72
CA GLY A 98 19.84 41.60 -55.62
C GLY A 98 20.24 40.19 -55.18
N SER A 99 21.50 39.83 -55.42
CA SER A 99 22.12 38.62 -54.89
C SER A 99 22.32 38.78 -53.39
N CYS A 100 21.79 37.85 -52.60
CA CYS A 100 22.07 37.76 -51.17
C CYS A 100 22.67 36.42 -50.80
N THR A 101 23.59 36.47 -49.85
CA THR A 101 24.21 35.31 -49.22
C THR A 101 23.24 34.73 -48.19
N ARG A 102 22.95 33.43 -48.30
CA ARG A 102 22.15 32.68 -47.30
C ARG A 102 22.95 31.49 -46.78
N TYR A 103 22.63 31.08 -45.57
CA TYR A 103 23.16 29.90 -44.89
C TYR A 103 22.30 28.68 -45.24
N TYR A 104 22.89 27.49 -45.17
CA TYR A 104 22.15 26.23 -45.21
C TYR A 104 21.55 26.04 -43.82
N ASP A 105 20.23 25.91 -43.74
CA ASP A 105 19.50 25.76 -42.47
C ASP A 105 19.29 24.26 -42.14
N ASP A 106 19.59 23.35 -43.07
CA ASP A 106 19.21 21.94 -43.04
C ASP A 106 20.40 20.98 -43.22
N VAL A 107 20.40 19.88 -42.46
CA VAL A 107 21.46 18.86 -42.39
C VAL A 107 20.84 17.47 -42.54
N GLU A 108 21.20 16.77 -43.62
CA GLU A 108 20.96 15.33 -43.78
C GLU A 108 22.22 14.57 -43.34
N TYR A 109 22.08 13.52 -42.54
CA TYR A 109 23.20 12.62 -42.23
C TYR A 109 22.87 11.16 -42.56
N GLN A 110 23.88 10.32 -42.74
CA GLN A 110 23.76 8.87 -42.92
C GLN A 110 24.98 8.19 -42.28
N VAL A 111 24.82 6.95 -41.82
CA VAL A 111 25.90 6.20 -41.17
C VAL A 111 26.28 4.98 -42.00
N ASP A 112 27.55 4.83 -42.33
CA ASP A 112 28.08 3.69 -43.08
C ASP A 112 28.16 2.44 -42.19
N THR A 113 27.44 1.38 -42.55
CA THR A 113 27.35 0.10 -41.83
C THR A 113 28.62 -0.73 -41.93
N SER A 114 29.60 -0.34 -42.75
CA SER A 114 30.87 -1.08 -42.92
C SER A 114 32.00 -0.52 -42.05
N ASP A 115 32.01 0.78 -41.75
CA ASP A 115 33.07 1.40 -40.95
C ASP A 115 32.58 2.38 -39.87
N GLY A 116 31.26 2.60 -39.73
CA GLY A 116 30.69 3.49 -38.73
C GLY A 116 30.90 4.98 -39.03
N SER A 117 31.37 5.36 -40.22
CA SER A 117 31.54 6.78 -40.55
C SER A 117 30.20 7.48 -40.77
N VAL A 118 30.08 8.72 -40.26
CA VAL A 118 28.93 9.59 -40.54
C VAL A 118 29.21 10.43 -41.76
N ASP A 119 28.40 10.25 -42.79
CA ASP A 119 28.36 11.16 -43.93
C ASP A 119 27.24 12.17 -43.73
N ILE A 120 27.51 13.43 -44.08
CA ILE A 120 26.58 14.54 -43.97
C ILE A 120 26.39 15.21 -45.32
N LYS A 121 25.20 15.72 -45.56
CA LYS A 121 24.81 16.50 -46.71
C LYS A 121 23.99 17.70 -46.26
N LEU A 122 24.38 18.88 -46.71
CA LEU A 122 23.68 20.12 -46.39
C LEU A 122 22.63 20.39 -47.46
N VAL A 123 21.45 20.82 -47.03
CA VAL A 123 20.31 21.08 -47.92
C VAL A 123 19.87 22.55 -47.80
N ASP A 124 19.67 23.23 -48.93
CA ASP A 124 19.13 24.60 -48.89
C ASP A 124 17.59 24.59 -48.90
N ARG A 125 16.99 25.75 -48.60
CA ARG A 125 15.53 25.96 -48.69
C ARG A 125 14.92 25.74 -50.09
N ASN A 126 15.72 25.62 -51.16
CA ASN A 126 15.28 25.29 -52.51
C ASN A 126 15.61 23.83 -52.91
N ARG A 127 16.04 22.98 -51.97
CA ARG A 127 16.53 21.60 -52.18
C ARG A 127 17.75 21.50 -53.10
N ALA A 128 18.61 22.51 -53.11
CA ALA A 128 19.96 22.39 -53.63
C ALA A 128 20.81 21.67 -52.59
N GLU A 129 21.24 20.47 -52.94
CA GLU A 129 21.98 19.57 -52.06
C GLU A 129 23.50 19.74 -52.26
N SER A 130 24.28 19.70 -51.17
CA SER A 130 25.72 19.47 -51.29
C SER A 130 26.02 18.04 -51.74
N GLU A 131 27.27 17.75 -52.10
CA GLU A 131 27.70 16.35 -52.12
C GLU A 131 27.76 15.83 -50.67
N TRP A 132 27.55 14.52 -50.50
CA TRP A 132 27.80 13.83 -49.24
C TRP A 132 29.28 13.95 -48.88
N PHE A 133 29.60 14.26 -47.62
CA PHE A 133 30.95 14.28 -47.10
C PHE A 133 30.99 13.73 -45.68
N THR A 134 32.06 13.02 -45.36
CA THR A 134 32.25 12.47 -44.02
C THR A 134 32.46 13.60 -43.01
N TRP A 135 31.66 13.60 -41.96
CA TRP A 135 31.77 14.54 -40.86
C TRP A 135 33.07 14.28 -40.07
N ASN A 136 33.66 15.35 -39.57
CA ASN A 136 34.77 15.27 -38.64
C ASN A 136 34.81 16.53 -37.76
N SER A 137 35.21 16.37 -36.51
CA SER A 137 35.22 17.43 -35.49
C SER A 137 36.23 18.57 -35.74
N SER A 138 37.12 18.45 -36.73
CA SER A 138 38.24 19.40 -36.93
C SER A 138 38.08 20.37 -38.10
N SER A 139 37.39 19.95 -39.17
CA SER A 139 37.27 20.71 -40.42
C SER A 139 35.87 20.74 -41.02
N ASN A 140 34.98 19.86 -40.56
CA ASN A 140 33.60 19.72 -41.04
C ASN A 140 32.62 19.77 -39.85
N CYS A 141 32.90 20.60 -38.84
CA CYS A 141 32.06 20.80 -37.66
C CYS A 141 31.01 21.92 -37.86
N PHE A 142 29.94 21.88 -37.06
CA PHE A 142 28.86 22.85 -37.04
C PHE A 142 29.24 24.11 -36.24
N ASP A 143 28.62 25.24 -36.56
CA ASP A 143 28.81 26.49 -35.80
C ASP A 143 28.03 26.40 -34.48
N GLU A 144 28.72 26.53 -33.36
CA GLU A 144 28.16 26.29 -32.02
C GLU A 144 26.99 27.23 -31.69
N ASP A 145 27.02 28.46 -32.23
CA ASP A 145 26.03 29.50 -31.96
C ASP A 145 24.82 29.49 -32.93
N GLU A 146 24.83 28.61 -33.95
CA GLU A 146 23.77 28.54 -34.97
C GLU A 146 22.87 27.32 -34.75
N ASN A 147 21.62 27.45 -35.21
CA ASN A 147 20.63 26.37 -35.18
C ASN A 147 20.55 25.69 -36.54
N TYR A 148 20.48 24.37 -36.52
CA TYR A 148 20.42 23.49 -37.68
C TYR A 148 19.20 22.58 -37.58
N SER A 149 18.49 22.43 -38.69
CA SER A 149 17.46 21.40 -38.85
C SER A 149 18.12 20.09 -39.30
N ALA A 150 18.28 19.12 -38.41
CA ALA A 150 19.00 17.86 -38.71
C ALA A 150 18.06 16.65 -38.85
N TRP A 151 18.37 15.71 -39.77
CA TRP A 151 17.65 14.44 -39.89
C TRP A 151 18.47 13.33 -40.57
N LEU A 152 18.15 12.07 -40.25
CA LEU A 152 18.75 10.89 -40.88
C LEU A 152 18.15 10.64 -42.28
N TYR A 153 19.03 10.41 -43.25
CA TYR A 153 18.66 10.20 -44.64
C TYR A 153 18.26 8.74 -44.93
N ALA A 154 17.06 8.56 -45.48
CA ALA A 154 16.60 7.26 -45.97
C ALA A 154 17.25 6.91 -47.32
N ALA A 155 18.30 6.08 -47.31
CA ALA A 155 18.88 5.60 -48.57
C ALA A 155 17.88 4.71 -49.32
N SER A 156 17.57 5.04 -50.59
CA SER A 156 16.65 4.22 -51.39
C SER A 156 17.22 2.80 -51.59
N SER A 157 16.39 1.77 -51.42
CA SER A 157 16.75 0.35 -51.58
C SER A 157 17.31 -0.03 -52.96
N SER A 158 17.24 0.87 -53.94
CA SER A 158 17.80 0.70 -55.28
C SER A 158 19.29 1.06 -55.40
N GLY A 159 19.89 1.64 -54.36
CA GLY A 159 21.26 2.12 -54.32
C GLY A 159 22.29 1.17 -53.70
N GLY A 160 21.96 -0.08 -53.35
CA GLY A 160 22.93 -1.09 -52.88
C GLY A 160 23.94 -0.62 -51.82
N GLY A 161 23.53 0.24 -50.90
CA GLY A 161 24.43 0.99 -50.03
C GLY A 161 24.77 0.26 -48.73
N SER A 162 26.03 0.40 -48.31
CA SER A 162 26.56 0.06 -46.99
C SER A 162 26.09 1.07 -45.93
N TYR A 163 24.82 1.48 -45.90
CA TYR A 163 24.35 2.56 -45.01
C TYR A 163 23.04 2.19 -44.32
N TYR A 164 22.78 2.71 -43.12
CA TYR A 164 21.50 2.51 -42.41
C TYR A 164 20.35 3.22 -43.13
N THR A 165 19.14 2.63 -43.12
CA THR A 165 17.92 3.20 -43.73
C THR A 165 16.78 3.28 -42.73
N THR A 166 16.01 4.36 -42.75
CA THR A 166 14.93 4.67 -41.78
C THR A 166 13.52 4.21 -42.19
N GLY A 167 13.36 3.38 -43.22
CA GLY A 167 12.01 3.05 -43.72
C GLY A 167 11.44 4.18 -44.59
N SER A 168 10.14 4.14 -44.93
CA SER A 168 9.60 4.74 -46.15
C SER A 168 9.80 6.26 -46.35
N SER A 169 10.02 6.66 -47.60
CA SER A 169 10.67 7.90 -48.04
C SER A 169 9.77 9.15 -48.18
N SER A 170 8.79 9.39 -47.31
CA SER A 170 7.84 10.49 -47.56
C SER A 170 7.26 11.14 -46.30
N GLY A 171 8.07 11.96 -45.65
CA GLY A 171 7.66 12.92 -44.62
C GLY A 171 8.85 13.23 -43.72
N TYR A 172 9.64 14.27 -44.04
CA TYR A 172 10.82 14.62 -43.24
C TYR A 172 10.48 15.85 -42.40
N TYR A 173 10.16 15.65 -41.12
CA TYR A 173 10.18 16.72 -40.12
C TYR A 173 11.58 16.83 -39.51
N ARG A 174 11.89 18.01 -38.97
CA ARG A 174 13.24 18.53 -38.79
C ARG A 174 13.38 19.04 -37.36
N GLU A 175 14.16 18.35 -36.54
CA GLU A 175 14.49 18.90 -35.22
C GLU A 175 15.50 20.04 -35.39
N THR A 176 15.21 21.16 -34.73
CA THR A 176 16.09 22.32 -34.73
C THR A 176 17.03 22.20 -33.53
N VAL A 177 18.24 21.76 -33.78
CA VAL A 177 19.29 21.58 -32.77
C VAL A 177 20.41 22.59 -32.96
N THR A 178 21.09 22.94 -31.87
CA THR A 178 22.27 23.82 -31.94
C THR A 178 23.42 23.11 -32.65
N GLY A 179 24.33 23.86 -33.29
CA GLY A 179 25.55 23.26 -33.82
C GLY A 179 26.44 22.71 -32.71
N HIS A 180 26.35 23.25 -31.49
CA HIS A 180 27.01 22.68 -30.31
C HIS A 180 26.51 21.26 -30.04
N PHE A 181 25.20 21.05 -30.08
CA PHE A 181 24.58 19.73 -29.95
C PHE A 181 25.06 18.78 -31.04
N LEU A 182 24.99 19.18 -32.31
CA LEU A 182 25.43 18.31 -33.41
C LEU A 182 26.92 17.95 -33.34
N ASN A 183 27.76 18.87 -32.87
CA ASN A 183 29.17 18.59 -32.67
C ASN A 183 29.40 17.58 -31.55
N TRP A 184 28.68 17.69 -30.43
CA TRP A 184 28.71 16.72 -29.34
C TRP A 184 28.15 15.36 -29.78
N PHE A 185 27.02 15.37 -30.48
CA PHE A 185 26.29 14.18 -30.92
C PHE A 185 27.16 13.29 -31.79
N PHE A 186 27.86 13.86 -32.78
CA PHE A 186 28.75 13.09 -33.65
C PHE A 186 30.16 12.84 -33.06
N SER A 187 30.46 13.26 -31.82
CA SER A 187 31.77 13.05 -31.19
C SER A 187 31.74 12.02 -30.06
N LYS A 188 32.82 11.26 -29.86
CA LYS A 188 33.03 10.38 -28.69
C LYS A 188 34.04 10.96 -27.71
N GLU A 189 33.96 10.54 -26.45
CA GLU A 189 35.00 10.85 -25.46
C GLU A 189 36.32 10.16 -25.81
N ASN A 190 37.41 10.91 -25.72
CA ASN A 190 38.76 10.43 -25.83
C ASN A 190 39.33 10.11 -24.45
N SER A 191 40.29 9.18 -24.41
CA SER A 191 41.00 8.73 -23.21
C SER A 191 41.75 9.83 -22.40
N SER A 192 41.70 11.09 -22.84
CA SER A 192 42.31 12.25 -22.18
C SER A 192 41.29 13.28 -21.67
N GLY A 193 39.99 12.97 -21.71
CA GLY A 193 38.91 13.85 -21.23
C GLY A 193 38.57 14.99 -22.21
N GLY A 194 38.59 14.73 -23.50
CA GLY A 194 38.05 15.62 -24.54
C GLY A 194 37.32 14.82 -25.62
N TYR A 195 36.76 15.45 -26.64
CA TYR A 195 35.94 14.77 -27.65
C TYR A 195 36.70 14.59 -28.98
N GLU A 196 36.59 13.43 -29.63
CA GLU A 196 37.09 13.16 -31.00
C GLU A 196 35.95 12.70 -31.92
N ALA A 197 36.13 12.77 -33.23
CA ALA A 197 35.09 12.36 -34.17
C ALA A 197 34.68 10.89 -33.89
N ASP A 198 33.38 10.66 -33.69
CA ASP A 198 32.87 9.33 -33.42
C ASP A 198 32.85 8.49 -34.70
N GLU A 199 33.29 7.24 -34.59
CA GLU A 199 33.05 6.20 -35.57
C GLU A 199 32.00 5.31 -34.92
N PHE A 200 30.78 5.31 -35.48
CA PHE A 200 29.56 4.66 -35.00
C PHE A 200 29.74 3.14 -34.90
N LYS A 201 30.45 2.71 -33.86
CA LYS A 201 30.81 1.32 -33.59
C LYS A 201 30.65 1.00 -32.10
N ASP A 202 30.20 -0.21 -31.82
CA ASP A 202 30.12 -0.74 -30.45
C ASP A 202 31.50 -1.17 -29.91
N ASP A 203 31.55 -1.57 -28.64
CA ASP A 203 32.76 -2.09 -27.97
C ASP A 203 33.34 -3.36 -28.64
N ASP A 204 32.56 -4.00 -29.51
CA ASP A 204 32.91 -5.19 -30.30
C ASP A 204 33.34 -4.86 -31.75
N ASP A 205 33.53 -3.57 -32.09
CA ASP A 205 33.97 -3.06 -33.40
C ASP A 205 32.96 -3.34 -34.55
N ASN A 206 31.70 -3.61 -34.23
CA ASN A 206 30.62 -3.69 -35.20
C ASN A 206 30.03 -2.30 -35.43
N ALA A 207 29.62 -1.99 -36.67
CA ALA A 207 28.85 -0.79 -36.92
C ALA A 207 27.57 -0.83 -36.08
N ALA A 208 27.37 0.22 -35.29
CA ALA A 208 26.26 0.38 -34.36
C ALA A 208 25.67 1.78 -34.57
N ARG A 209 24.38 1.98 -34.32
CA ARG A 209 23.82 3.35 -34.29
C ARG A 209 24.25 4.01 -32.97
N SER A 210 25.47 4.55 -32.90
CA SER A 210 26.03 5.20 -31.71
C SER A 210 25.18 6.40 -31.28
N LYS A 211 24.78 6.44 -30.01
CA LYS A 211 23.97 7.47 -29.34
C LYS A 211 22.49 7.60 -29.76
N VAL A 212 21.90 6.51 -30.25
CA VAL A 212 20.47 6.14 -30.10
C VAL A 212 19.43 6.92 -30.95
N ASP A 213 19.20 6.46 -32.19
CA ASP A 213 17.97 6.71 -32.96
C ASP A 213 16.86 5.75 -32.47
N ILE A 214 16.14 6.08 -31.40
CA ILE A 214 14.88 5.39 -31.06
C ILE A 214 13.75 6.24 -31.62
N ARG A 215 12.89 5.65 -32.47
CA ARG A 215 11.67 6.34 -32.92
C ARG A 215 10.80 6.61 -31.69
N ARG A 216 10.02 7.68 -31.67
CA ARG A 216 9.00 7.92 -30.64
C ARG A 216 8.15 6.66 -30.39
N THR A 217 7.78 5.93 -31.46
CA THR A 217 7.13 4.61 -31.36
C THR A 217 7.95 3.56 -30.60
N ASP A 218 9.25 3.42 -30.89
CA ASP A 218 10.09 2.42 -30.25
C ASP A 218 10.31 2.76 -28.74
N ILE A 219 10.36 4.05 -28.37
CA ILE A 219 10.39 4.49 -26.97
C ILE A 219 9.07 4.13 -26.27
N MET A 220 7.95 4.49 -26.90
CA MET A 220 6.62 4.20 -26.39
C MET A 220 6.41 2.69 -26.20
N ILE A 221 6.82 1.86 -27.17
CA ILE A 221 6.77 0.39 -27.09
C ILE A 221 7.57 -0.09 -25.88
N GLY A 222 8.82 0.37 -25.73
CA GLY A 222 9.66 -0.04 -24.60
C GLY A 222 9.04 0.32 -23.24
N ALA A 223 8.57 1.57 -23.09
CA ALA A 223 7.94 2.03 -21.86
C ALA A 223 6.62 1.30 -21.56
N ALA A 224 5.77 1.09 -22.58
CA ALA A 224 4.51 0.36 -22.42
C ALA A 224 4.73 -1.12 -22.10
N GLN A 225 5.76 -1.76 -22.67
CA GLN A 225 6.12 -3.14 -22.34
C GLN A 225 6.64 -3.27 -20.91
N GLU A 226 7.49 -2.34 -20.46
CA GLU A 226 7.98 -2.33 -19.08
C GLU A 226 6.84 -2.09 -18.08
N LEU A 227 5.95 -1.16 -18.39
CA LEU A 227 4.73 -0.92 -17.63
C LEU A 227 3.88 -2.19 -17.51
N VAL A 228 3.55 -2.83 -18.64
CA VAL A 228 2.76 -4.06 -18.64
C VAL A 228 3.48 -5.18 -17.87
N ASN A 229 4.81 -5.19 -17.81
CA ASN A 229 5.54 -6.17 -16.98
C ASN A 229 5.48 -5.87 -15.48
N GLY A 230 5.33 -4.61 -15.08
CA GLY A 230 5.24 -4.19 -13.68
C GLY A 230 3.82 -4.15 -13.11
N LEU A 231 2.79 -4.34 -13.93
CA LEU A 231 1.39 -4.33 -13.51
C LEU A 231 0.93 -5.67 -12.94
N ASP A 232 0.24 -5.64 -11.81
CA ASP A 232 -0.49 -6.78 -11.21
C ASP A 232 -1.83 -6.29 -10.63
N ASP A 233 -2.79 -7.21 -10.47
CA ASP A 233 -4.13 -6.96 -9.91
C ASP A 233 -4.95 -5.87 -10.63
N VAL A 234 -4.78 -5.75 -11.95
CA VAL A 234 -5.50 -4.79 -12.79
C VAL A 234 -6.14 -5.45 -14.02
N ARG A 235 -7.16 -4.79 -14.57
CA ARG A 235 -7.72 -5.12 -15.90
C ARG A 235 -7.15 -4.16 -16.93
N ILE A 236 -6.55 -4.69 -17.98
CA ILE A 236 -5.87 -3.89 -19.01
C ILE A 236 -6.55 -4.02 -20.37
N GLY A 237 -6.77 -2.88 -21.02
CA GLY A 237 -7.21 -2.77 -22.41
C GLY A 237 -6.24 -1.90 -23.20
N LEU A 238 -6.05 -2.19 -24.48
CA LEU A 238 -5.11 -1.48 -25.36
C LEU A 238 -5.78 -1.02 -26.65
N MET A 239 -5.55 0.23 -26.98
CA MET A 239 -6.03 0.90 -28.18
C MET A 239 -4.90 1.67 -28.84
N GLN A 240 -5.00 1.83 -30.15
CA GLN A 240 -4.13 2.72 -30.93
C GLN A 240 -4.94 3.60 -31.88
N PHE A 241 -4.36 4.67 -32.39
CA PHE A 241 -5.02 5.50 -33.41
C PHE A 241 -5.23 4.76 -34.74
N ASN A 242 -6.26 5.18 -35.47
CA ASN A 242 -6.71 4.59 -36.73
C ASN A 242 -6.98 5.67 -37.78
N SER A 243 -5.91 6.34 -38.21
CA SER A 243 -5.96 7.36 -39.28
C SER A 243 -7.03 8.44 -39.00
N THR A 244 -8.05 8.60 -39.83
CA THR A 244 -9.14 9.59 -39.64
C THR A 244 -10.39 9.00 -38.96
N SER A 245 -10.29 7.81 -38.35
CA SER A 245 -11.45 7.05 -37.85
C SER A 245 -11.37 6.82 -36.33
N GLY A 246 -10.78 7.75 -35.58
CA GLY A 246 -10.56 7.60 -34.14
C GLY A 246 -9.52 6.54 -33.82
N ALA A 247 -9.88 5.60 -32.95
CA ALA A 247 -8.99 4.54 -32.49
C ALA A 247 -9.39 3.15 -33.00
N ARG A 248 -8.53 2.16 -32.75
CA ARG A 248 -8.76 0.74 -32.97
C ARG A 248 -8.38 -0.02 -31.70
N LEU A 249 -9.27 -0.90 -31.24
CA LEU A 249 -8.99 -1.83 -30.16
C LEU A 249 -7.97 -2.89 -30.62
N LEU A 250 -6.89 -3.02 -29.87
CA LEU A 250 -5.88 -4.06 -30.05
C LEU A 250 -6.11 -5.21 -29.08
N PHE A 251 -6.51 -4.90 -27.85
CA PHE A 251 -6.79 -5.84 -26.79
C PHE A 251 -7.94 -5.31 -25.92
N GLY A 252 -8.95 -6.13 -25.65
CA GLY A 252 -10.08 -5.76 -24.79
C GLY A 252 -9.69 -5.76 -23.30
N LEU A 253 -10.49 -5.10 -22.46
CA LEU A 253 -10.27 -5.12 -21.01
C LEU A 253 -10.40 -6.55 -20.47
N GLU A 254 -9.28 -7.11 -19.99
CA GLU A 254 -9.20 -8.40 -19.30
C GLU A 254 -8.25 -8.29 -18.11
N SER A 255 -8.48 -9.11 -17.06
CA SER A 255 -7.56 -9.22 -15.92
C SER A 255 -6.18 -9.65 -16.40
N LEU A 256 -5.15 -8.94 -15.96
CA LEU A 256 -3.78 -9.24 -16.34
C LEU A 256 -3.31 -10.50 -15.60
N THR A 257 -2.80 -11.47 -16.35
CA THR A 257 -2.29 -12.74 -15.83
C THR A 257 -0.98 -13.08 -16.54
N ASP A 258 -0.15 -13.93 -15.93
CA ASP A 258 1.06 -14.44 -16.59
C ASP A 258 0.79 -15.07 -17.97
N SER A 259 -0.43 -15.57 -18.20
CA SER A 259 -0.80 -16.23 -19.44
C SER A 259 -1.10 -15.26 -20.58
N ASN A 260 -1.76 -14.13 -20.32
CA ASN A 260 -2.13 -13.14 -21.36
C ASN A 260 -1.12 -11.99 -21.46
N ARG A 261 -0.26 -11.80 -20.44
CA ARG A 261 0.80 -10.79 -20.44
C ARG A 261 1.71 -10.90 -21.67
N THR A 262 2.12 -12.12 -22.03
CA THR A 262 2.96 -12.32 -23.23
C THR A 262 2.24 -11.89 -24.51
N ASP A 263 0.94 -12.20 -24.65
CA ASP A 263 0.16 -11.83 -25.83
C ASP A 263 0.01 -10.30 -25.94
N ILE A 264 -0.15 -9.61 -24.80
CA ILE A 264 -0.21 -8.15 -24.73
C ILE A 264 1.13 -7.53 -25.14
N LEU A 265 2.25 -8.06 -24.63
CA LEU A 265 3.59 -7.57 -24.97
C LEU A 265 3.89 -7.72 -26.46
N ASP A 266 3.49 -8.84 -27.07
CA ASP A 266 3.61 -9.09 -28.52
C ASP A 266 2.74 -8.09 -29.32
N ILE A 267 1.52 -7.79 -28.85
CA ILE A 267 0.65 -6.78 -29.47
C ILE A 267 1.29 -5.39 -29.45
N ILE A 268 1.92 -5.01 -28.32
CA ILE A 268 2.61 -3.72 -28.20
C ILE A 268 3.83 -3.67 -29.13
N GLU A 269 4.61 -4.75 -29.25
CA GLU A 269 5.78 -4.83 -30.14
C GLU A 269 5.41 -4.58 -31.62
N ASP A 270 4.20 -4.97 -32.03
CA ASP A 270 3.70 -4.85 -33.41
C ASP A 270 3.08 -3.48 -33.75
N ILE A 271 3.09 -2.50 -32.82
CA ILE A 271 2.52 -1.16 -33.08
C ILE A 271 3.41 -0.38 -34.07
N ASP A 272 2.81 0.04 -35.19
CA ASP A 272 3.46 0.81 -36.24
C ASP A 272 2.87 2.22 -36.39
N ALA A 273 3.72 3.23 -36.47
CA ALA A 273 3.31 4.62 -36.68
C ALA A 273 2.84 4.91 -38.11
N ASN A 274 1.57 5.30 -38.27
CA ASN A 274 0.97 5.82 -39.49
C ASN A 274 -0.37 6.55 -39.23
N GLY A 275 -0.71 7.55 -40.05
CA GLY A 275 -2.03 8.20 -40.02
C GLY A 275 -2.01 9.58 -39.36
N TYR A 276 -3.17 9.97 -38.80
CA TYR A 276 -3.43 11.26 -38.15
C TYR A 276 -3.62 11.07 -36.63
N THR A 277 -3.95 12.14 -35.90
CA THR A 277 -4.07 12.20 -34.44
C THR A 277 -5.52 12.52 -34.02
N PRO A 278 -6.47 11.57 -34.12
CA PRO A 278 -7.90 11.81 -33.88
C PRO A 278 -8.26 11.65 -32.39
N LEU A 279 -7.86 12.60 -31.55
CA LEU A 279 -7.90 12.47 -30.08
C LEU A 279 -9.33 12.43 -29.52
N ALA A 280 -10.20 13.39 -29.86
CA ALA A 280 -11.56 13.43 -29.34
C ALA A 280 -12.38 12.23 -29.81
N GLU A 281 -12.23 11.79 -31.07
CA GLU A 281 -12.87 10.54 -31.53
C GLU A 281 -12.36 9.30 -30.79
N SER A 282 -11.05 9.22 -30.56
CA SER A 282 -10.44 8.09 -29.85
C SER A 282 -10.99 8.00 -28.43
N PHE A 283 -11.06 9.12 -27.71
CA PHE A 283 -11.57 9.18 -26.34
C PHE A 283 -13.09 8.95 -26.28
N ALA A 284 -13.84 9.46 -27.25
CA ALA A 284 -15.27 9.19 -27.36
C ALA A 284 -15.52 7.69 -27.60
N GLY A 285 -14.64 7.04 -28.35
CA GLY A 285 -14.59 5.60 -28.53
C GLY A 285 -14.39 4.83 -27.22
N VAL A 286 -13.45 5.27 -26.37
CA VAL A 286 -13.24 4.69 -25.03
C VAL A 286 -14.53 4.75 -24.21
N GLY A 287 -15.21 5.90 -24.15
CA GLY A 287 -16.50 5.99 -23.45
C GLY A 287 -17.54 5.01 -23.99
N ARG A 288 -17.67 4.88 -25.32
CA ARG A 288 -18.57 3.88 -25.94
C ARG A 288 -18.19 2.45 -25.58
N TYR A 289 -16.90 2.12 -25.49
CA TYR A 289 -16.43 0.80 -25.05
C TYR A 289 -16.90 0.50 -23.61
N PHE A 290 -16.68 1.45 -22.70
CA PHE A 290 -17.06 1.28 -21.29
C PHE A 290 -18.58 1.21 -21.08
N ILE A 291 -19.36 1.89 -21.93
CA ILE A 291 -20.83 1.80 -21.94
C ILE A 291 -21.31 0.49 -22.60
N SER A 292 -20.67 -0.02 -23.66
CA SER A 292 -21.18 -1.18 -24.40
C SER A 292 -20.85 -2.52 -23.73
N GLY A 293 -19.61 -2.70 -23.25
CA GLY A 293 -19.16 -3.87 -22.48
C GLY A 293 -18.95 -5.14 -23.30
N TYR A 294 -17.70 -5.64 -23.35
CA TYR A 294 -17.37 -7.07 -23.50
C TYR A 294 -15.86 -7.32 -23.36
N GLU A 295 -15.50 -8.46 -22.76
CA GLU A 295 -14.13 -9.01 -22.68
C GLU A 295 -13.79 -9.79 -23.96
N GLY A 296 -13.17 -9.12 -24.95
CA GLY A 296 -12.68 -9.74 -26.19
C GLY A 296 -12.77 -8.86 -27.44
N ASN A 297 -12.52 -9.44 -28.62
CA ASN A 297 -12.42 -8.71 -29.90
C ASN A 297 -13.76 -8.31 -30.56
N ASN A 298 -14.91 -8.74 -30.03
CA ASN A 298 -16.25 -8.39 -30.52
C ASN A 298 -17.05 -7.82 -29.36
N LEU A 299 -17.68 -6.67 -29.55
CA LEU A 299 -18.43 -5.96 -28.53
C LEU A 299 -19.92 -6.20 -28.71
N THR A 300 -20.61 -6.45 -27.60
CA THR A 300 -22.06 -6.61 -27.58
C THR A 300 -22.67 -5.32 -27.03
N TYR A 301 -23.65 -4.72 -27.70
CA TYR A 301 -24.31 -3.51 -27.18
C TYR A 301 -25.82 -3.56 -27.37
N ILE A 302 -26.54 -2.82 -26.53
CA ILE A 302 -27.98 -2.61 -26.67
C ILE A 302 -28.19 -1.35 -27.51
N ASP A 303 -28.79 -1.52 -28.69
CA ASP A 303 -29.12 -0.38 -29.56
C ASP A 303 -30.27 0.47 -28.98
N SER A 304 -30.53 1.64 -29.56
CA SER A 304 -31.63 2.54 -29.15
C SER A 304 -33.04 1.93 -29.26
N THR A 305 -33.17 0.72 -29.79
CA THR A 305 -34.43 -0.04 -29.87
C THR A 305 -34.55 -1.12 -28.78
N GLY A 306 -33.52 -1.29 -27.95
CA GLY A 306 -33.45 -2.30 -26.90
C GLY A 306 -33.02 -3.68 -27.41
N ALA A 307 -32.39 -3.77 -28.58
CA ALA A 307 -31.91 -5.03 -29.15
C ALA A 307 -30.41 -5.21 -28.93
N GLU A 308 -30.03 -6.37 -28.42
CA GLU A 308 -28.64 -6.81 -28.30
C GLU A 308 -28.04 -7.06 -29.69
N THR A 309 -26.96 -6.34 -30.01
CA THR A 309 -26.22 -6.41 -31.28
C THR A 309 -24.78 -6.78 -31.00
N GLN A 310 -24.20 -7.68 -31.80
CA GLN A 310 -22.77 -8.05 -31.72
C GLN A 310 -22.04 -7.50 -32.94
N ASP A 311 -21.07 -6.63 -32.70
CA ASP A 311 -20.22 -6.07 -33.73
C ASP A 311 -18.73 -6.38 -33.44
N PRO A 312 -17.88 -6.51 -34.47
CA PRO A 312 -16.43 -6.45 -34.31
C PRO A 312 -16.03 -5.21 -33.51
N GLY A 313 -15.05 -5.32 -32.59
CA GLY A 313 -14.63 -4.19 -31.76
C GLY A 313 -14.29 -2.94 -32.58
N GLU A 314 -13.71 -3.14 -33.77
CA GLU A 314 -13.41 -2.10 -34.77
C GLU A 314 -14.63 -1.26 -35.21
N ASP A 315 -15.86 -1.79 -35.19
CA ASP A 315 -17.06 -1.07 -35.66
C ASP A 315 -17.61 -0.08 -34.60
N ILE A 316 -17.31 -0.27 -33.31
CA ILE A 316 -17.67 0.68 -32.24
C ILE A 316 -16.82 1.96 -32.31
N PHE A 317 -15.58 1.85 -32.79
CA PHE A 317 -14.66 2.98 -32.87
C PHE A 317 -14.70 3.72 -34.22
N VAL A 318 -15.38 3.18 -35.24
CA VAL A 318 -15.39 3.73 -36.61
C VAL A 318 -16.68 4.52 -36.94
N GLY A 319 -17.58 4.77 -35.98
CA GLY A 319 -18.72 5.69 -36.13
C GLY A 319 -19.77 5.35 -37.22
N ALA A 320 -20.85 6.13 -37.29
CA ALA A 320 -21.90 5.96 -38.30
C ALA A 320 -21.64 6.84 -39.54
N THR A 321 -21.85 6.30 -40.74
CA THR A 321 -21.69 7.07 -41.98
C THR A 321 -22.86 8.04 -42.20
N SER A 322 -22.59 9.34 -42.11
CA SER A 322 -23.56 10.38 -42.47
C SER A 322 -23.70 10.48 -43.99
N GLY A 323 -24.95 10.41 -44.49
CA GLY A 323 -25.32 10.23 -45.90
C GLY A 323 -24.31 10.76 -46.95
N ASN A 324 -23.76 9.84 -47.75
CA ASN A 324 -22.84 10.07 -48.87
C ASN A 324 -21.55 10.87 -48.56
N SER A 325 -21.27 11.22 -47.30
CA SER A 325 -19.96 11.71 -46.86
C SER A 325 -19.09 10.52 -46.44
N THR A 326 -17.78 10.63 -46.64
CA THR A 326 -16.78 9.64 -46.18
C THR A 326 -16.30 9.91 -44.75
N THR A 327 -16.90 10.86 -44.03
CA THR A 327 -16.61 11.14 -42.61
C THR A 327 -17.54 10.32 -41.72
N THR A 328 -16.94 9.59 -40.79
CA THR A 328 -17.57 8.67 -39.85
C THR A 328 -17.80 9.36 -38.51
N ILE A 329 -19.04 9.75 -38.19
CA ILE A 329 -19.32 10.45 -36.92
C ILE A 329 -19.50 9.42 -35.80
N LEU A 330 -18.76 9.56 -34.70
CA LEU A 330 -18.96 8.77 -33.49
C LEU A 330 -20.15 9.33 -32.70
N ASP A 331 -21.25 8.57 -32.69
CA ASP A 331 -22.54 8.97 -32.11
C ASP A 331 -22.86 8.19 -30.83
N TRP A 332 -23.03 8.91 -29.72
CA TRP A 332 -23.46 8.35 -28.43
C TRP A 332 -24.98 8.08 -28.37
N ASN A 333 -25.80 8.68 -29.24
CA ASN A 333 -27.27 8.60 -29.18
C ASN A 333 -27.88 7.22 -29.42
N ASN A 334 -27.10 6.28 -29.98
CA ASN A 334 -27.57 4.93 -30.32
C ASN A 334 -27.04 3.84 -29.40
N ILE A 335 -26.36 4.21 -28.31
CA ILE A 335 -25.92 3.30 -27.25
C ILE A 335 -26.69 3.66 -25.98
N SER A 336 -27.41 2.69 -25.41
CA SER A 336 -27.98 2.82 -24.07
C SER A 336 -27.02 2.27 -23.04
N ALA A 337 -27.02 2.84 -21.83
CA ALA A 337 -26.28 2.25 -20.71
C ALA A 337 -26.70 0.78 -20.49
N PRO A 338 -25.76 -0.10 -20.09
CA PRO A 338 -26.05 -1.49 -19.74
C PRO A 338 -27.15 -1.60 -18.70
N ASP A 339 -27.88 -2.71 -18.71
CA ASP A 339 -28.66 -3.13 -17.55
C ASP A 339 -27.99 -4.32 -16.86
N ASN A 340 -28.53 -4.68 -15.69
CA ASN A 340 -28.02 -5.75 -14.84
C ASN A 340 -28.10 -7.18 -15.45
N THR A 341 -28.46 -7.30 -16.73
CA THR A 341 -28.55 -8.59 -17.43
C THR A 341 -27.40 -8.86 -18.40
N ILE A 342 -26.50 -7.88 -18.62
CA ILE A 342 -25.30 -8.05 -19.44
C ILE A 342 -24.16 -8.64 -18.58
N ASP A 343 -23.84 -9.91 -18.83
CA ASP A 343 -22.69 -10.61 -18.25
C ASP A 343 -21.39 -10.11 -18.92
N GLY A 344 -20.35 -9.75 -18.14
CA GLY A 344 -19.03 -9.35 -18.66
C GLY A 344 -18.87 -7.90 -19.16
N GLY A 345 -19.50 -6.91 -18.50
CA GLY A 345 -19.29 -5.48 -18.81
C GLY A 345 -17.85 -4.98 -18.55
N ALA A 346 -17.48 -3.84 -19.15
CA ALA A 346 -16.17 -3.22 -18.93
C ALA A 346 -16.03 -2.77 -17.46
N ILE A 347 -17.00 -2.01 -16.95
CA ILE A 347 -17.19 -1.80 -15.51
C ILE A 347 -18.06 -2.94 -15.01
N GLN A 348 -17.61 -3.73 -14.04
CA GLN A 348 -18.32 -4.92 -13.54
C GLN A 348 -18.99 -4.67 -12.19
N TYR A 349 -18.42 -3.77 -11.38
CA TYR A 349 -18.84 -3.53 -10.00
C TYR A 349 -18.92 -2.03 -9.70
N TYR A 350 -19.81 -1.64 -8.77
CA TYR A 350 -20.09 -0.23 -8.48
C TYR A 350 -18.91 0.52 -7.83
N CYS A 351 -18.00 -0.20 -7.16
CA CYS A 351 -16.77 0.39 -6.62
C CYS A 351 -15.60 0.37 -7.62
N GLN A 352 -15.75 -0.27 -8.77
CA GLN A 352 -14.65 -0.47 -9.72
C GLN A 352 -14.27 0.86 -10.37
N LYS A 353 -13.03 1.29 -10.14
CA LYS A 353 -12.49 2.50 -10.74
C LYS A 353 -12.03 2.22 -12.17
N SER A 354 -12.28 3.19 -13.05
CA SER A 354 -11.96 3.09 -14.47
C SER A 354 -11.11 4.27 -14.91
N PHE A 355 -10.06 3.97 -15.65
CA PHE A 355 -9.02 4.92 -16.02
C PHE A 355 -8.73 4.84 -17.51
N MET A 356 -8.49 5.99 -18.12
CA MET A 356 -7.92 6.11 -19.46
C MET A 356 -6.53 6.70 -19.34
N VAL A 357 -5.52 6.02 -19.89
CA VAL A 357 -4.15 6.53 -19.97
C VAL A 357 -3.83 6.77 -21.44
N ALA A 358 -3.89 8.02 -21.84
CA ALA A 358 -3.68 8.43 -23.23
C ALA A 358 -2.30 9.05 -23.42
N LEU A 359 -1.54 8.52 -24.37
CA LEU A 359 -0.25 9.06 -24.79
C LEU A 359 -0.41 9.69 -26.16
N THR A 360 0.12 10.90 -26.35
CA THR A 360 0.17 11.55 -27.66
C THR A 360 1.40 12.43 -27.84
N ASP A 361 1.94 12.46 -29.06
CA ASP A 361 3.11 13.28 -29.43
C ASP A 361 2.76 14.57 -30.19
N GLY A 362 1.47 14.91 -30.29
CA GLY A 362 1.03 16.12 -30.97
C GLY A 362 -0.40 16.54 -30.65
N GLU A 363 -0.75 17.76 -31.08
CA GLU A 363 -2.12 18.28 -31.02
C GLU A 363 -3.05 17.50 -31.97
N PRO A 364 -4.38 17.50 -31.72
CA PRO A 364 -5.33 16.77 -32.55
C PRO A 364 -5.29 17.16 -34.04
N THR A 365 -5.35 16.18 -34.93
CA THR A 365 -5.40 16.37 -36.39
C THR A 365 -6.39 15.42 -37.06
N GLU A 366 -7.18 15.94 -38.00
CA GLU A 366 -8.36 15.25 -38.55
C GLU A 366 -9.36 14.81 -37.46
N ASP A 367 -9.47 15.63 -36.40
CA ASP A 367 -10.38 15.49 -35.27
C ASP A 367 -11.59 16.43 -35.47
N ASN A 368 -12.68 15.90 -35.99
CA ASN A 368 -13.90 16.68 -36.30
C ASN A 368 -15.17 15.83 -36.40
N SER A 369 -15.10 14.57 -36.00
CA SER A 369 -16.10 13.53 -36.25
C SER A 369 -16.72 13.02 -34.95
N ILE A 370 -17.03 13.92 -34.03
CA ILE A 370 -17.77 13.66 -32.80
C ILE A 370 -19.24 14.13 -32.88
N SER A 371 -20.09 13.60 -32.00
CA SER A 371 -21.53 13.95 -31.96
C SER A 371 -21.83 15.31 -31.35
N ASP A 372 -22.91 15.94 -31.81
CA ASP A 372 -23.42 17.23 -31.30
C ASP A 372 -23.63 17.28 -29.76
N ASP A 373 -23.83 16.15 -29.08
CA ASP A 373 -24.04 16.10 -27.61
C ASP A 373 -22.73 16.16 -26.81
N LEU A 374 -21.61 15.77 -27.41
CA LEU A 374 -20.28 15.91 -26.83
C LEU A 374 -19.65 17.24 -27.23
N THR A 375 -19.97 17.76 -28.42
CA THR A 375 -19.48 19.08 -28.84
C THR A 375 -19.97 20.20 -27.91
N GLY A 376 -19.04 20.88 -27.24
CA GLY A 376 -19.33 21.99 -26.31
C GLY A 376 -19.93 21.55 -24.97
N TYR A 377 -19.65 20.32 -24.52
CA TYR A 377 -20.11 19.75 -23.26
C TYR A 377 -19.62 20.53 -22.03
N ASP A 378 -18.47 21.19 -22.09
CA ASP A 378 -17.89 21.92 -20.96
C ASP A 378 -18.60 23.24 -20.61
N TYR A 379 -19.56 23.68 -21.44
CA TYR A 379 -20.34 24.92 -21.35
C TYR A 379 -19.51 26.20 -21.09
N GLY A 380 -18.18 26.15 -21.23
CA GLY A 380 -17.25 27.19 -20.77
C GLY A 380 -17.06 28.35 -21.76
N CYS A 381 -17.23 28.11 -23.07
CA CYS A 381 -16.77 29.07 -24.07
C CYS A 381 -17.86 30.07 -24.51
N SER A 382 -18.27 30.94 -23.58
CA SER A 382 -19.05 32.15 -23.92
C SER A 382 -18.14 33.31 -24.38
N SER A 383 -17.59 33.21 -25.59
CA SER A 383 -16.94 34.29 -26.36
C SER A 383 -16.31 35.48 -25.58
N ASN A 384 -14.98 35.49 -25.42
CA ASN A 384 -14.05 36.66 -25.25
C ASN A 384 -13.00 36.58 -24.12
N SER A 385 -12.67 35.41 -23.57
CA SER A 385 -11.41 35.21 -22.81
C SER A 385 -10.53 34.24 -23.60
N GLY A 386 -9.35 34.69 -24.00
CA GLY A 386 -8.48 33.98 -24.95
C GLY A 386 -7.73 32.80 -24.33
N GLY A 387 -8.45 31.74 -23.98
CA GLY A 387 -7.91 30.44 -23.55
C GLY A 387 -8.82 29.24 -23.88
N CYS A 388 -9.82 29.41 -24.75
CA CYS A 388 -10.59 28.29 -25.30
C CYS A 388 -10.00 27.89 -26.64
N THR A 389 -9.58 26.64 -26.76
CA THR A 389 -9.28 25.98 -28.03
C THR A 389 -10.59 25.56 -28.70
N SER A 390 -10.61 25.47 -30.03
CA SER A 390 -11.80 25.10 -30.82
C SER A 390 -11.86 23.59 -31.08
N ASP A 391 -11.31 22.82 -30.15
CA ASP A 391 -11.07 21.40 -30.29
C ASP A 391 -11.96 20.69 -29.27
N GLU A 392 -12.53 19.55 -29.64
CA GLU A 392 -13.58 18.90 -28.87
C GLU A 392 -13.05 17.82 -27.89
N MET A 393 -11.73 17.65 -27.78
CA MET A 393 -11.11 16.64 -26.92
C MET A 393 -11.38 16.85 -25.42
N ASP A 394 -11.26 18.09 -24.92
CA ASP A 394 -11.52 18.44 -23.52
C ASP A 394 -13.00 18.28 -23.15
N ASP A 395 -13.91 18.59 -24.07
CA ASP A 395 -15.34 18.32 -23.95
C ASP A 395 -15.62 16.83 -23.72
N VAL A 396 -14.99 15.96 -24.51
CA VAL A 396 -15.14 14.50 -24.39
C VAL A 396 -14.57 14.01 -23.06
N VAL A 397 -13.37 14.44 -22.69
CA VAL A 397 -12.74 14.06 -21.41
C VAL A 397 -13.62 14.46 -20.23
N LYS A 398 -14.21 15.66 -20.26
CA LYS A 398 -15.17 16.10 -19.26
C LYS A 398 -16.42 15.20 -19.22
N ALA A 399 -16.97 14.84 -20.37
CA ALA A 399 -18.13 13.97 -20.43
C ALA A 399 -17.83 12.58 -19.85
N LEU A 400 -16.64 12.03 -20.11
CA LEU A 400 -16.21 10.75 -19.52
C LEU A 400 -16.10 10.80 -17.99
N TYR A 401 -15.76 11.97 -17.44
CA TYR A 401 -15.68 12.20 -16.00
C TYR A 401 -17.05 12.50 -15.35
N ASP A 402 -17.92 13.26 -16.01
CA ASP A 402 -19.20 13.69 -15.44
C ASP A 402 -20.32 12.63 -15.57
N ILE A 403 -20.29 11.81 -16.63
CA ILE A 403 -21.37 10.87 -16.96
C ILE A 403 -21.16 9.54 -16.21
N ASP A 404 -22.21 9.09 -15.53
CA ASP A 404 -22.28 7.72 -15.01
C ASP A 404 -22.51 6.74 -16.17
N LEU A 405 -21.50 5.90 -16.44
CA LEU A 405 -21.50 4.93 -17.53
C LEU A 405 -22.23 3.63 -17.15
N ARG A 406 -22.53 3.41 -15.86
CA ARG A 406 -23.25 2.25 -15.31
C ARG A 406 -24.29 2.64 -14.24
N PRO A 407 -25.34 3.41 -14.61
CA PRO A 407 -26.40 3.82 -13.68
C PRO A 407 -27.25 2.66 -13.12
N ASP A 408 -27.09 1.46 -13.66
CA ASP A 408 -27.68 0.23 -13.15
C ASP A 408 -26.91 -0.35 -11.95
N LEU A 409 -25.62 -0.03 -11.80
CA LEU A 409 -24.80 -0.42 -10.65
C LEU A 409 -25.04 0.55 -9.50
N LYS A 410 -25.61 0.02 -8.42
CA LYS A 410 -25.92 0.75 -7.19
C LYS A 410 -25.20 0.10 -6.04
N LYS A 411 -24.97 0.88 -4.97
CA LYS A 411 -24.54 0.31 -3.69
C LYS A 411 -25.60 -0.69 -3.18
N THR A 412 -25.20 -1.51 -2.22
CA THR A 412 -26.06 -2.50 -1.56
C THR A 412 -27.30 -1.90 -0.89
N ASP A 413 -27.20 -0.66 -0.40
CA ASP A 413 -28.29 0.14 0.18
C ASP A 413 -29.26 0.75 -0.87
N GLY A 414 -28.91 0.63 -2.16
CA GLY A 414 -29.65 1.18 -3.29
C GLY A 414 -29.30 2.63 -3.67
N GLU A 415 -28.29 3.24 -3.03
CA GLU A 415 -27.75 4.54 -3.43
C GLU A 415 -27.12 4.51 -4.82
N GLU A 416 -27.25 5.64 -5.53
CA GLU A 416 -26.66 5.82 -6.86
C GLU A 416 -25.17 6.17 -6.73
N VAL A 417 -24.33 5.55 -7.57
CA VAL A 417 -22.89 5.80 -7.64
C VAL A 417 -22.54 6.13 -9.08
N VAL A 418 -21.73 7.17 -9.26
CA VAL A 418 -21.24 7.55 -10.58
C VAL A 418 -20.05 6.66 -10.95
N ASN A 419 -20.23 5.81 -11.96
CA ASN A 419 -19.17 4.99 -12.53
C ASN A 419 -18.61 5.69 -13.78
N ASN A 420 -17.60 6.53 -13.59
CA ASN A 420 -16.99 7.38 -14.61
C ASN A 420 -15.56 6.91 -14.97
N ILE A 421 -14.91 7.63 -15.89
CA ILE A 421 -13.51 7.40 -16.26
C ILE A 421 -12.67 8.59 -15.82
N THR A 422 -11.61 8.32 -15.05
CA THR A 422 -10.56 9.30 -14.76
C THR A 422 -9.49 9.25 -15.86
N SER A 423 -9.16 10.40 -16.44
CA SER A 423 -8.31 10.47 -17.64
C SER A 423 -6.94 11.07 -17.32
N TYR A 424 -5.90 10.27 -17.56
CA TYR A 424 -4.49 10.67 -17.51
C TYR A 424 -3.98 10.90 -18.93
N ILE A 425 -3.43 12.09 -19.20
CA ILE A 425 -2.97 12.47 -20.54
C ILE A 425 -1.47 12.75 -20.51
N ILE A 426 -0.72 12.09 -21.39
CA ILE A 426 0.74 12.19 -21.48
C ILE A 426 1.10 12.87 -22.80
N GLY A 427 1.65 14.08 -22.72
CA GLY A 427 2.30 14.75 -23.85
C GLY A 427 3.72 14.22 -24.01
N PHE A 428 4.00 13.57 -25.14
CA PHE A 428 5.24 12.84 -25.36
C PHE A 428 6.14 13.50 -26.41
N ALA A 429 7.42 13.66 -26.09
CA ALA A 429 8.52 14.03 -26.97
C ALA A 429 8.37 15.36 -27.76
N GLU A 430 7.33 16.16 -27.47
CA GLU A 430 7.08 17.47 -28.09
C GLU A 430 7.08 18.57 -27.02
N ASP A 431 8.07 19.47 -27.11
CA ASP A 431 8.25 20.55 -26.16
C ASP A 431 7.03 21.48 -26.10
N GLY A 432 6.45 21.61 -24.90
CA GLY A 432 5.33 22.51 -24.64
C GLY A 432 3.97 21.97 -25.08
N LEU A 433 3.86 20.72 -25.54
CA LEU A 433 2.58 20.08 -25.88
C LEU A 433 1.67 20.01 -24.64
N SER A 434 2.17 19.45 -23.54
CA SER A 434 1.43 19.39 -22.26
C SER A 434 1.08 20.77 -21.70
N ASP A 435 1.78 21.82 -22.14
CA ASP A 435 1.55 23.20 -21.72
C ASP A 435 0.42 23.91 -22.46
N THR A 436 -0.10 23.30 -23.53
CA THR A 436 -1.22 23.86 -24.31
C THR A 436 -2.48 24.01 -23.47
N ASP A 437 -3.27 25.04 -23.76
CA ASP A 437 -4.54 25.29 -23.08
C ASP A 437 -5.48 24.07 -23.18
N LEU A 438 -5.45 23.38 -24.33
CA LEU A 438 -6.26 22.18 -24.58
C LEU A 438 -5.89 21.02 -23.65
N MET A 439 -4.59 20.67 -23.57
CA MET A 439 -4.14 19.58 -22.70
C MET A 439 -4.43 19.89 -21.24
N LYS A 440 -4.10 21.10 -20.76
CA LYS A 440 -4.35 21.54 -19.38
C LYS A 440 -5.83 21.48 -19.02
N ASN A 441 -6.69 22.04 -19.87
CA ASN A 441 -8.14 21.98 -19.65
C ASN A 441 -8.62 20.52 -19.60
N ALA A 442 -8.18 19.67 -20.53
CA ALA A 442 -8.58 18.27 -20.55
C ALA A 442 -8.14 17.52 -19.28
N GLY A 443 -6.89 17.70 -18.83
CA GLY A 443 -6.40 17.08 -17.59
C GLY A 443 -7.15 17.56 -16.34
N GLU A 444 -7.43 18.86 -16.24
CA GLU A 444 -8.24 19.44 -15.15
C GLU A 444 -9.67 18.90 -15.14
N LEU A 445 -10.29 18.77 -16.33
CA LEU A 445 -11.67 18.29 -16.47
C LEU A 445 -11.81 16.77 -16.33
N GLY A 446 -10.74 16.01 -16.61
CA GLY A 446 -10.71 14.54 -16.59
C GLY A 446 -10.29 13.92 -15.26
N GLY A 447 -9.88 14.72 -14.27
CA GLY A 447 -9.53 14.27 -12.92
C GLY A 447 -8.18 13.57 -12.76
N GLY A 448 -7.51 13.16 -13.84
CA GLY A 448 -6.20 12.48 -13.79
C GLY A 448 -5.00 13.38 -14.06
N GLY A 449 -5.21 14.57 -14.65
CA GLY A 449 -4.15 15.54 -14.94
C GLY A 449 -3.35 15.27 -16.23
N VAL A 450 -2.38 16.14 -16.49
CA VAL A 450 -1.50 16.10 -17.67
C VAL A 450 -0.07 15.87 -17.22
N TYR A 451 0.63 15.00 -17.94
CA TYR A 451 2.03 14.66 -17.70
C TYR A 451 2.85 14.97 -18.96
N THR A 452 4.15 15.17 -18.77
CA THR A 452 5.11 15.42 -19.84
C THR A 452 6.20 14.37 -19.75
N ALA A 453 6.55 13.79 -20.89
CA ALA A 453 7.70 12.93 -21.00
C ALA A 453 8.43 13.20 -22.31
N SER A 454 9.72 13.48 -22.26
CA SER A 454 10.53 13.81 -23.44
C SER A 454 11.44 12.67 -23.87
N ASN A 455 11.63 11.65 -23.03
CA ASN A 455 12.48 10.49 -23.28
C ASN A 455 11.90 9.21 -22.65
N ALA A 456 12.61 8.09 -22.81
CA ALA A 456 12.17 6.78 -22.32
C ALA A 456 12.05 6.73 -20.78
N THR A 457 13.02 7.32 -20.07
CA THR A 457 13.06 7.31 -18.60
C THR A 457 11.93 8.15 -18.00
N GLU A 458 11.71 9.36 -18.52
CA GLU A 458 10.60 10.22 -18.10
C GLU A 458 9.23 9.59 -18.40
N LEU A 459 9.14 8.84 -19.50
CA LEU A 459 7.91 8.13 -19.84
C LEU A 459 7.64 6.96 -18.88
N GLN A 460 8.68 6.22 -18.49
CA GLN A 460 8.59 5.18 -17.45
C GLN A 460 8.20 5.78 -16.09
N LEU A 461 8.81 6.90 -15.69
CA LEU A 461 8.45 7.70 -14.50
C LEU A 461 6.96 8.05 -14.48
N THR A 462 6.51 8.62 -15.59
CA THR A 462 5.13 9.08 -15.77
C THR A 462 4.15 7.92 -15.64
N PHE A 463 4.41 6.80 -16.32
CA PHE A 463 3.54 5.64 -16.25
C PHE A 463 3.46 5.07 -14.83
N ASN A 464 4.58 4.89 -14.14
CA ASN A 464 4.54 4.37 -12.77
C ASN A 464 3.81 5.32 -11.81
N THR A 465 3.99 6.64 -11.96
CA THR A 465 3.22 7.64 -11.18
C THR A 465 1.72 7.45 -11.38
N ILE A 466 1.29 7.30 -12.63
CA ILE A 466 -0.12 7.07 -12.97
C ILE A 466 -0.62 5.75 -12.37
N ILE A 467 0.16 4.67 -12.44
CA ILE A 467 -0.22 3.38 -11.86
C ILE A 467 -0.33 3.42 -10.36
N ASN A 468 0.60 4.08 -9.67
CA ASN A 468 0.52 4.25 -8.22
C ASN A 468 -0.80 4.95 -7.87
N ASN A 469 -1.15 6.04 -8.56
CA ASN A 469 -2.43 6.73 -8.38
C ASN A 469 -3.67 5.88 -8.76
N VAL A 470 -3.51 4.82 -9.55
CA VAL A 470 -4.59 3.91 -9.96
C VAL A 470 -4.76 2.75 -8.97
N GLN A 471 -3.66 2.20 -8.45
CA GLN A 471 -3.66 1.14 -7.44
C GLN A 471 -4.09 1.64 -6.06
N SER A 472 -4.06 2.94 -5.87
CA SER A 472 -4.39 3.63 -4.65
C SER A 472 -5.93 3.74 -4.49
N ILE A 473 -6.59 2.63 -4.18
CA ILE A 473 -8.06 2.57 -3.98
C ILE A 473 -8.39 2.36 -2.50
N VAL A 474 -9.36 3.17 -2.06
CA VAL A 474 -9.79 3.40 -0.67
C VAL A 474 -10.10 2.12 0.10
N GLY A 475 -9.48 1.99 1.27
CA GLY A 475 -10.05 1.30 2.42
C GLY A 475 -9.39 1.86 3.67
N SER A 476 -10.11 2.63 4.49
CA SER A 476 -9.63 3.19 5.76
C SER A 476 -10.02 2.25 6.90
N SER A 477 -9.08 1.75 7.70
CA SER A 477 -9.39 1.03 8.94
C SER A 477 -8.63 1.69 10.08
N SER A 478 -9.28 1.86 11.23
CA SER A 478 -8.59 2.33 12.43
C SER A 478 -9.09 1.66 13.70
N SER A 479 -8.24 1.68 14.71
CA SER A 479 -8.56 1.33 16.09
C SER A 479 -8.64 2.60 16.94
N VAL A 480 -9.46 2.59 17.99
CA VAL A 480 -9.73 3.76 18.85
C VAL A 480 -9.01 3.69 20.19
N SER A 481 -8.64 4.85 20.73
CA SER A 481 -8.00 5.00 22.05
C SER A 481 -8.62 6.14 22.85
N PHE A 482 -8.47 6.14 24.17
CA PHE A 482 -9.13 7.08 25.08
C PHE A 482 -8.14 7.78 26.02
N ASN A 483 -8.40 9.03 26.39
CA ASN A 483 -7.61 9.74 27.42
C ASN A 483 -7.98 9.35 28.85
N THR A 484 -9.09 8.65 29.07
CA THR A 484 -9.64 8.31 30.39
C THR A 484 -10.33 6.95 30.35
N SER A 485 -10.25 6.17 31.44
CA SER A 485 -10.99 4.90 31.61
C SER A 485 -12.42 5.09 32.16
N SER A 486 -12.82 6.32 32.47
CA SER A 486 -14.17 6.69 32.91
C SER A 486 -14.62 7.99 32.25
N LEU A 487 -15.91 8.11 31.95
CA LEU A 487 -16.48 9.33 31.35
C LEU A 487 -16.36 10.52 32.32
N GLU A 488 -15.55 11.51 31.95
CA GLU A 488 -15.34 12.75 32.69
C GLU A 488 -15.44 13.97 31.75
N ALA A 489 -15.57 15.17 32.31
CA ALA A 489 -15.50 16.40 31.52
C ALA A 489 -14.13 16.49 30.82
N ASN A 490 -14.14 16.56 29.47
CA ASN A 490 -12.98 16.49 28.56
C ASN A 490 -12.49 15.09 28.19
N SER A 491 -13.27 14.01 28.39
CA SER A 491 -12.98 12.73 27.74
C SER A 491 -12.94 12.88 26.21
N ALA A 492 -12.04 12.15 25.56
CA ALA A 492 -11.77 12.24 24.15
C ALA A 492 -11.43 10.88 23.55
N ILE A 493 -11.83 10.70 22.30
CA ILE A 493 -11.48 9.55 21.45
C ILE A 493 -10.36 9.99 20.52
N PHE A 494 -9.28 9.21 20.51
CA PHE A 494 -8.19 9.32 19.56
C PHE A 494 -8.39 8.22 18.52
N SER A 495 -8.56 8.62 17.27
CA SER A 495 -8.72 7.70 16.15
C SER A 495 -7.59 7.93 15.16
N ALA A 496 -6.88 6.87 14.81
CA ALA A 496 -6.04 6.90 13.63
C ALA A 496 -6.90 6.82 12.35
N SER A 497 -6.33 7.09 11.19
CA SER A 497 -6.90 6.76 9.89
C SER A 497 -5.80 6.73 8.83
N PHE A 498 -6.11 6.13 7.68
CA PHE A 498 -5.26 6.21 6.51
C PHE A 498 -6.06 6.37 5.22
N ASP A 499 -5.41 6.96 4.24
CA ASP A 499 -5.84 7.08 2.86
C ASP A 499 -4.86 6.31 1.97
N SER A 500 -5.32 5.16 1.45
CA SER A 500 -4.57 4.34 0.51
C SER A 500 -4.39 4.98 -0.86
N SER A 501 -5.06 6.10 -1.17
CA SER A 501 -4.88 6.87 -2.41
C SER A 501 -3.54 7.62 -2.45
N ALA A 502 -3.17 8.22 -1.31
CA ALA A 502 -1.96 9.02 -1.17
C ALA A 502 -0.90 8.38 -0.25
N TRP A 503 -1.25 7.27 0.40
CA TRP A 503 -0.50 6.68 1.52
C TRP A 503 -0.19 7.73 2.58
N SER A 504 -1.25 8.44 2.97
CA SER A 504 -1.23 9.46 4.02
C SER A 504 -2.13 9.03 5.18
N GLY A 505 -1.88 9.57 6.36
CA GLY A 505 -2.65 9.25 7.55
C GLY A 505 -3.04 10.47 8.34
N ASP A 506 -3.96 10.25 9.27
CA ASP A 506 -4.31 11.25 10.26
C ASP A 506 -4.50 10.63 11.65
N LEU A 507 -4.30 11.47 12.67
CA LEU A 507 -4.70 11.19 14.03
C LEU A 507 -5.69 12.27 14.45
N GLU A 508 -6.93 11.86 14.61
CA GLU A 508 -8.04 12.74 14.93
C GLU A 508 -8.43 12.61 16.39
N VAL A 509 -8.81 13.75 16.98
CA VAL A 509 -9.28 13.77 18.37
C VAL A 509 -10.69 14.30 18.47
N TRP A 510 -11.58 13.47 18.95
CA TRP A 510 -13.01 13.77 19.08
C TRP A 510 -13.35 13.98 20.55
N SER A 511 -13.97 15.12 20.87
CA SER A 511 -14.44 15.37 22.23
C SER A 511 -15.74 14.63 22.49
N LEU A 512 -15.91 14.15 23.72
CA LEU A 512 -17.14 13.53 24.20
C LEU A 512 -17.96 14.54 25.03
N ASP A 513 -19.29 14.49 24.90
CA ASP A 513 -20.20 15.20 25.79
C ASP A 513 -20.39 14.47 27.14
N ASP A 514 -21.14 15.08 28.06
CA ASP A 514 -21.40 14.52 29.41
C ASP A 514 -22.23 13.21 29.36
N GLU A 515 -22.82 12.90 28.20
CA GLU A 515 -23.57 11.69 27.90
C GLU A 515 -22.76 10.64 27.12
N GLY A 516 -21.49 10.93 26.79
CA GLY A 516 -20.61 10.04 26.05
C GLY A 516 -20.90 9.97 24.55
N ASN A 517 -21.52 10.99 23.96
CA ASN A 517 -21.69 11.07 22.52
C ASN A 517 -20.48 11.78 21.88
N ILE A 518 -20.11 11.32 20.69
CA ILE A 518 -19.01 11.87 19.90
C ILE A 518 -19.43 13.23 19.32
N SER A 519 -18.57 14.24 19.46
CA SER A 519 -18.75 15.54 18.80
C SER A 519 -18.87 15.38 17.28
N SER A 520 -19.72 16.17 16.63
CA SER A 520 -19.86 16.14 15.16
C SER A 520 -18.66 16.72 14.39
N THR A 521 -17.67 17.26 15.11
CA THR A 521 -16.43 17.80 14.54
C THR A 521 -15.25 17.40 15.40
N SER A 522 -14.15 16.98 14.77
CA SER A 522 -12.89 16.74 15.43
C SER A 522 -12.37 18.03 16.10
N SER A 523 -11.70 17.87 17.22
CA SER A 523 -11.11 18.94 18.02
C SER A 523 -9.82 19.44 17.39
N TRP A 524 -9.03 18.51 16.82
CA TRP A 524 -7.87 18.75 15.99
C TRP A 524 -7.54 17.49 15.17
N GLN A 525 -6.71 17.68 14.14
CA GLN A 525 -6.19 16.68 13.22
C GLN A 525 -4.66 16.82 13.19
N ALA A 526 -3.93 15.74 13.45
CA ALA A 526 -2.47 15.77 13.53
C ALA A 526 -1.82 16.16 12.21
N SER A 527 -2.37 15.71 11.07
CA SER A 527 -1.90 16.06 9.73
C SER A 527 -1.85 17.59 9.54
N SER A 528 -2.96 18.27 9.85
CA SER A 528 -3.11 19.72 9.74
C SER A 528 -2.19 20.49 10.68
N GLU A 529 -2.01 20.00 11.91
CA GLU A 529 -1.08 20.61 12.86
C GLU A 529 0.37 20.44 12.40
N LEU A 530 0.73 19.29 11.84
CA LEU A 530 2.07 18.99 11.33
C LEU A 530 2.45 19.86 10.12
N GLU A 531 1.53 20.09 9.20
CA GLU A 531 1.74 20.99 8.04
C GLU A 531 2.02 22.45 8.47
N SER A 532 1.53 22.84 9.66
CA SER A 532 1.76 24.19 10.19
C SER A 532 3.16 24.38 10.81
N ILE A 533 3.89 23.29 11.07
CA ILE A 533 5.20 23.29 11.71
C ILE A 533 6.29 23.26 10.63
N SER A 534 7.29 24.13 10.71
CA SER A 534 8.46 24.04 9.81
C SER A 534 9.37 22.88 10.24
N ALA A 535 9.99 22.18 9.29
CA ALA A 535 10.91 21.05 9.54
C ALA A 535 12.01 21.33 10.59
N ASP A 536 12.55 22.56 10.61
CA ASP A 536 13.57 23.00 11.60
C ASP A 536 13.08 23.06 13.06
N ASN A 537 11.77 23.10 13.28
CA ASN A 537 11.16 23.23 14.60
C ASN A 537 10.64 21.89 15.16
N ARG A 538 10.77 20.80 14.41
CA ARG A 538 10.39 19.46 14.85
C ARG A 538 11.51 18.85 15.70
N VAL A 539 11.13 18.08 16.73
CA VAL A 539 12.06 17.28 17.54
C VAL A 539 12.06 15.86 16.99
N MET A 540 13.05 15.54 16.17
CA MET A 540 13.12 14.25 15.49
C MET A 540 14.38 13.50 15.90
N LEU A 541 14.23 12.26 16.32
CA LEU A 541 15.28 11.44 16.90
C LEU A 541 15.46 10.13 16.11
N SER A 542 16.63 9.51 16.26
CA SER A 542 16.93 8.16 15.77
C SER A 542 17.96 7.50 16.68
N TYR A 543 18.46 6.34 16.28
CA TYR A 543 19.44 5.56 17.01
C TYR A 543 20.69 5.32 16.17
N ARG A 544 21.88 5.53 16.73
CA ARG A 544 23.13 5.24 16.00
C ARG A 544 24.26 4.92 16.96
N GLY A 545 24.96 3.83 16.71
CA GLY A 545 26.17 3.47 17.45
C GLY A 545 25.91 3.18 18.94
N GLY A 546 24.73 2.67 19.27
CA GLY A 546 24.36 2.29 20.63
C GLY A 546 23.75 3.41 21.48
N ALA A 547 23.31 4.52 20.89
CA ALA A 547 22.70 5.63 21.60
C ALA A 547 21.73 6.44 20.71
N GLY A 548 20.81 7.15 21.35
CA GLY A 548 19.95 8.13 20.70
C GLY A 548 20.73 9.29 20.09
N VAL A 549 20.33 9.68 18.88
CA VAL A 549 20.87 10.81 18.13
C VAL A 549 19.75 11.65 17.54
N ALA A 550 20.04 12.91 17.19
CA ALA A 550 19.13 13.74 16.42
C ALA A 550 18.96 13.19 14.99
N PHE A 551 17.75 13.20 14.44
CA PHE A 551 17.47 12.89 13.03
C PHE A 551 17.87 14.08 12.15
N THR A 552 19.17 14.37 12.09
CA THR A 552 19.76 15.44 11.26
C THR A 552 20.99 14.89 10.54
N ALA A 553 21.43 15.52 9.45
CA ALA A 553 22.67 15.14 8.77
C ALA A 553 23.87 15.04 9.74
N SER A 554 23.92 15.92 10.76
CA SER A 554 24.97 15.86 11.79
C SER A 554 24.81 14.70 12.78
N GLY A 555 23.57 14.39 13.15
CA GLY A 555 23.23 13.36 14.13
C GLY A 555 23.29 11.95 13.55
N LEU A 556 22.90 11.77 12.28
CA LEU A 556 22.93 10.48 11.57
C LEU A 556 24.26 10.23 10.86
N GLY A 557 24.91 11.30 10.39
CA GLY A 557 26.09 11.19 9.54
C GLY A 557 25.68 10.88 8.09
N THR A 558 26.42 11.46 7.14
CA THR A 558 26.09 11.39 5.70
C THR A 558 27.15 10.63 4.90
N SER A 559 28.06 9.94 5.58
CA SER A 559 29.09 9.11 4.94
C SER A 559 29.61 8.03 5.89
N GLY A 560 29.66 6.78 5.42
CA GLY A 560 30.26 5.66 6.16
C GLY A 560 29.49 5.26 7.42
N THR A 561 28.17 5.44 7.39
CA THR A 561 27.19 5.06 8.43
C THR A 561 26.04 4.34 7.74
N ASP A 562 25.38 3.42 8.43
CA ASP A 562 24.24 2.67 7.85
C ASP A 562 23.12 3.62 7.37
N HIS A 563 22.86 4.72 8.10
CA HIS A 563 21.94 5.78 7.63
C HIS A 563 22.38 6.43 6.32
N ALA A 564 23.69 6.60 6.11
CA ALA A 564 24.18 7.18 4.87
C ALA A 564 24.12 6.15 3.73
N ASP A 565 24.34 4.88 4.04
CA ASP A 565 24.27 3.81 3.04
C ASP A 565 22.82 3.61 2.55
N ASP A 566 21.82 3.79 3.42
CA ASP A 566 20.39 3.85 3.07
C ASP A 566 20.03 5.17 2.36
N LEU A 567 20.22 6.32 3.01
CA LEU A 567 19.68 7.62 2.54
C LEU A 567 20.45 8.22 1.34
N ASN A 568 21.58 7.65 0.91
CA ASN A 568 22.19 8.03 -0.36
C ASN A 568 21.60 7.28 -1.55
N LEU A 569 20.72 6.30 -1.35
CA LEU A 569 20.15 5.52 -2.44
C LEU A 569 18.98 6.26 -3.09
N ASP A 570 19.06 6.34 -4.41
CA ASP A 570 18.01 6.78 -5.31
C ASP A 570 17.40 5.57 -6.02
N ILE A 571 16.07 5.46 -5.99
CA ILE A 571 15.33 4.35 -6.58
C ILE A 571 14.48 4.88 -7.73
N GLN A 572 15.13 5.57 -8.65
CA GLN A 572 14.52 5.98 -9.93
C GLN A 572 14.50 4.82 -10.96
N SER A 573 14.98 3.63 -10.58
CA SER A 573 14.97 2.41 -11.37
C SER A 573 14.96 1.18 -10.45
N ASN A 574 14.75 -0.02 -10.97
CA ASN A 574 14.78 -1.28 -10.19
C ASN A 574 16.13 -1.59 -9.50
N ALA A 575 17.16 -0.75 -9.68
CA ALA A 575 18.42 -0.84 -8.95
C ALA A 575 18.68 0.49 -8.20
N GLY A 576 18.88 0.40 -6.89
CA GLY A 576 19.27 1.56 -6.07
C GLY A 576 20.64 2.10 -6.49
N VAL A 577 20.71 3.40 -6.78
CA VAL A 577 21.94 4.11 -7.17
C VAL A 577 22.32 5.09 -6.06
N ASP A 578 23.57 5.04 -5.60
CA ASP A 578 24.10 6.05 -4.69
C ASP A 578 24.25 7.40 -5.42
N ASP A 579 23.42 8.37 -5.05
CA ASP A 579 23.41 9.73 -5.62
C ASP A 579 24.06 10.78 -4.68
N GLY A 580 24.49 10.36 -3.49
CA GLY A 580 25.11 11.24 -2.49
C GLY A 580 24.16 12.25 -1.82
N ARG A 581 22.84 12.10 -1.95
CA ARG A 581 21.82 13.07 -1.45
C ARG A 581 21.24 12.74 -0.08
N ALA A 582 21.99 12.02 0.78
CA ALA A 582 21.52 11.72 2.14
C ALA A 582 21.11 12.96 2.96
N SER A 583 21.75 14.13 2.75
CA SER A 583 21.33 15.35 3.48
C SER A 583 19.95 15.83 3.03
N ASP A 584 19.72 15.85 1.71
CA ASP A 584 18.45 16.29 1.13
C ASP A 584 17.32 15.33 1.50
N ARG A 585 17.57 14.00 1.50
CA ARG A 585 16.59 13.01 1.96
C ARG A 585 16.28 13.12 3.44
N ILE A 586 17.26 13.44 4.28
CA ILE A 586 17.01 13.72 5.70
C ILE A 586 16.09 14.93 5.84
N ASP A 587 16.35 16.02 5.12
CA ASP A 587 15.52 17.23 5.19
C ASP A 587 14.11 16.96 4.65
N TYR A 588 13.97 16.17 3.57
CA TYR A 588 12.68 15.70 3.06
C TYR A 588 11.88 14.89 4.10
N LEU A 589 12.50 13.91 4.76
CA LEU A 589 11.87 13.11 5.82
C LEU A 589 11.51 13.96 7.05
N ARG A 590 12.25 15.04 7.31
CA ARG A 590 11.88 16.03 8.34
C ARG A 590 10.68 16.89 7.94
N GLY A 591 10.27 16.86 6.68
CA GLY A 591 9.13 17.60 6.14
C GLY A 591 9.53 18.85 5.35
N ASP A 592 10.79 18.97 4.92
CA ASP A 592 11.14 19.94 3.88
C ASP A 592 10.57 19.47 2.53
N GLN A 593 10.00 20.39 1.77
CA GLN A 593 9.33 20.13 0.50
C GLN A 593 10.04 20.85 -0.66
N THR A 594 11.22 21.45 -0.44
CA THR A 594 11.93 22.21 -1.48
C THR A 594 12.37 21.39 -2.67
N ASP A 595 12.63 20.10 -2.44
CA ASP A 595 13.15 19.16 -3.45
C ASP A 595 12.04 18.21 -3.95
N GLU A 596 10.78 18.47 -3.59
CA GLU A 596 9.63 17.74 -4.13
C GLU A 596 9.28 18.26 -5.53
N GLY A 597 9.02 17.35 -6.45
CA GLY A 597 8.69 17.70 -7.83
C GLY A 597 8.44 16.50 -8.73
N THR A 598 8.31 16.78 -10.02
CA THR A 598 8.04 15.78 -11.06
C THR A 598 9.19 15.64 -12.05
N GLU A 599 10.27 16.41 -11.90
CA GLU A 599 11.45 16.29 -12.77
C GLU A 599 12.29 15.09 -12.32
N ALA A 600 13.09 14.55 -13.25
CA ALA A 600 13.98 13.43 -12.96
C ALA A 600 15.00 13.81 -11.88
N GLY A 601 15.04 13.02 -10.80
CA GLY A 601 15.87 13.28 -9.63
C GLY A 601 15.21 14.16 -8.56
N ASP A 602 13.99 14.66 -8.76
CA ASP A 602 13.21 15.24 -7.65
C ASP A 602 12.71 14.13 -6.70
N PHE A 603 12.39 14.51 -5.46
CA PHE A 603 11.69 13.62 -4.54
C PHE A 603 10.18 13.63 -4.81
N ARG A 604 9.52 12.56 -4.37
CA ARG A 604 8.06 12.40 -4.46
C ARG A 604 7.34 13.59 -3.83
N VAL A 605 6.34 14.11 -4.54
CA VAL A 605 5.40 15.09 -3.97
C VAL A 605 4.47 14.37 -3.00
N ARG A 606 4.39 14.85 -1.75
CA ARG A 606 3.50 14.27 -0.72
C ARG A 606 2.24 15.09 -0.57
N GLU A 607 1.10 14.43 -0.38
CA GLU A 607 -0.14 15.10 -0.01
C GLU A 607 -0.16 15.55 1.47
N SER A 608 0.46 14.75 2.34
CA SER A 608 0.61 15.00 3.77
C SER A 608 2.00 14.57 4.23
N ARG A 609 2.58 15.28 5.21
CA ARG A 609 3.83 14.89 5.88
C ARG A 609 3.64 13.74 6.86
N LEU A 610 2.42 13.49 7.32
CA LEU A 610 2.09 12.36 8.18
C LEU A 610 1.73 11.16 7.29
N GLY A 611 2.53 10.10 7.41
CA GLY A 611 2.28 8.83 6.72
C GLY A 611 1.01 8.15 7.20
N ASP A 612 0.56 7.16 6.45
CA ASP A 612 -0.58 6.34 6.82
C ASP A 612 -0.37 5.60 8.16
N ILE A 613 -1.48 5.45 8.91
CA ILE A 613 -1.52 4.73 10.19
C ILE A 613 -2.50 3.56 10.03
N VAL A 614 -1.96 2.37 9.75
CA VAL A 614 -2.76 1.18 9.41
C VAL A 614 -3.05 0.33 10.65
N SER A 615 -2.02 -0.24 11.26
CA SER A 615 -2.20 -1.21 12.37
C SER A 615 -1.94 -0.60 13.74
N SER A 616 -1.22 0.52 13.80
CA SER A 616 -0.84 1.15 15.08
C SER A 616 -2.04 1.85 15.72
N THR A 617 -2.48 1.34 16.87
CA THR A 617 -3.45 2.01 17.74
C THR A 617 -2.80 3.19 18.48
N PRO A 618 -3.47 4.35 18.60
CA PRO A 618 -2.96 5.45 19.41
C PRO A 618 -2.84 5.08 20.90
N VAL A 619 -1.78 5.52 21.59
CA VAL A 619 -1.55 5.27 23.02
C VAL A 619 -1.45 6.57 23.78
N TYR A 620 -2.45 6.83 24.64
CA TYR A 620 -2.47 8.01 25.50
C TYR A 620 -1.61 7.81 26.75
N VAL A 621 -0.81 8.83 27.08
CA VAL A 621 0.01 8.92 28.29
C VAL A 621 -0.21 10.27 28.96
N GLY A 622 -0.99 10.26 30.04
CA GLY A 622 -1.32 11.42 30.87
C GLY A 622 -0.55 11.46 32.19
N GLU A 623 -1.14 11.94 33.28
CA GLU A 623 -0.55 11.80 34.61
C GLU A 623 -0.37 10.31 35.00
N PRO A 624 0.67 9.94 35.77
CA PRO A 624 0.80 8.57 36.26
C PRO A 624 -0.42 8.15 37.08
N SER A 625 -1.10 7.09 36.65
CA SER A 625 -2.34 6.58 37.27
C SER A 625 -2.22 5.14 37.78
N SER A 626 -1.06 4.50 37.59
CA SER A 626 -0.83 3.15 38.09
C SER A 626 -0.90 3.11 39.62
N SER A 627 -1.12 1.92 40.17
CA SER A 627 -1.26 1.70 41.61
C SER A 627 -0.04 0.98 42.21
N TRP A 628 1.14 1.18 41.63
CA TRP A 628 2.40 0.59 42.11
C TRP A 628 2.73 0.88 43.58
N SER A 629 2.12 1.90 44.19
CA SER A 629 2.21 2.17 45.63
C SER A 629 1.69 1.03 46.51
N GLU A 630 0.81 0.18 45.98
CA GLU A 630 0.20 -0.95 46.68
C GLU A 630 0.95 -2.27 46.47
N ALA A 631 1.99 -2.29 45.63
CA ALA A 631 2.83 -3.46 45.38
C ALA A 631 3.66 -3.87 46.61
N GLU A 632 4.05 -5.15 46.69
CA GLU A 632 4.78 -5.69 47.85
C GLU A 632 6.32 -5.55 47.75
N PHE A 633 6.86 -5.05 46.64
CA PHE A 633 8.31 -4.84 46.46
C PHE A 633 8.82 -3.52 47.07
N SER A 634 10.13 -3.42 47.32
CA SER A 634 10.72 -2.32 48.10
C SER A 634 10.57 -0.93 47.47
N GLU A 635 10.74 -0.86 46.16
CA GLU A 635 10.79 0.35 45.35
C GLU A 635 9.40 1.02 45.22
N ALA A 636 8.32 0.22 45.33
CA ALA A 636 6.92 0.61 45.34
C ALA A 636 6.62 1.80 46.27
N SER A 637 7.26 1.81 47.45
CA SER A 637 7.07 2.85 48.46
C SER A 637 7.47 4.27 48.02
N SER A 638 8.19 4.41 46.90
CA SER A 638 8.57 5.71 46.33
C SER A 638 7.64 6.19 45.22
N TYR A 639 6.72 5.35 44.75
CA TYR A 639 5.86 5.63 43.59
C TYR A 639 4.91 6.81 43.82
N ASP A 640 4.32 6.95 45.02
CA ASP A 640 3.49 8.12 45.38
C ASP A 640 4.21 9.47 45.15
N SER A 641 5.54 9.49 45.35
CA SER A 641 6.34 10.69 45.12
C SER A 641 6.56 10.95 43.63
N PHE A 642 6.64 9.90 42.81
CA PHE A 642 6.70 9.99 41.36
C PHE A 642 5.38 10.52 40.78
N VAL A 643 4.24 9.96 41.19
CA VAL A 643 2.89 10.44 40.82
C VAL A 643 2.74 11.92 41.18
N SER A 644 3.06 12.28 42.43
CA SER A 644 2.97 13.67 42.90
C SER A 644 3.89 14.64 42.14
N SER A 645 5.01 14.16 41.61
CA SER A 645 5.96 14.99 40.84
C SER A 645 5.54 15.18 39.39
N ASN A 646 4.73 14.25 38.86
CA ASN A 646 4.31 14.19 37.46
C ASN A 646 2.80 14.43 37.28
N SER A 647 2.08 14.90 38.31
CA SER A 647 0.64 15.21 38.25
C SER A 647 0.28 16.35 37.29
N SER A 648 1.27 17.04 36.72
CA SER A 648 1.09 18.06 35.69
C SER A 648 1.86 17.72 34.41
N ARG A 649 2.14 16.43 34.18
CA ARG A 649 2.77 15.96 32.95
C ARG A 649 1.90 16.36 31.76
N THR A 650 2.53 16.92 30.73
CA THR A 650 1.84 17.20 29.46
C THR A 650 1.30 15.89 28.91
N PRO A 651 -0.01 15.77 28.66
CA PRO A 651 -0.57 14.55 28.10
C PRO A 651 -0.14 14.40 26.64
N VAL A 652 0.25 13.19 26.24
CA VAL A 652 0.74 12.87 24.89
C VAL A 652 0.02 11.64 24.37
N VAL A 653 -0.32 11.64 23.08
CA VAL A 653 -0.78 10.46 22.36
C VAL A 653 0.33 10.02 21.40
N TYR A 654 0.74 8.76 21.50
CA TYR A 654 1.79 8.17 20.68
C TYR A 654 1.20 7.23 19.64
N VAL A 655 1.67 7.30 18.40
CA VAL A 655 1.21 6.45 17.31
C VAL A 655 2.33 6.21 16.31
N GLY A 656 2.48 4.97 15.83
CA GLY A 656 3.39 4.64 14.75
C GLY A 656 2.77 4.96 13.38
N ALA A 657 3.56 5.48 12.46
CA ALA A 657 3.14 5.78 11.09
C ALA A 657 4.13 5.20 10.06
N ASN A 658 3.61 4.97 8.85
CA ASN A 658 4.35 4.42 7.72
C ASN A 658 5.14 5.48 6.92
N ASP A 659 5.35 6.66 7.51
CA ASP A 659 6.41 7.61 7.09
C ASP A 659 7.76 7.32 7.76
N GLY A 660 7.86 6.24 8.53
CA GLY A 660 9.10 5.81 9.17
C GLY A 660 9.26 6.22 10.63
N PHE A 661 8.23 6.82 11.24
CA PHE A 661 8.32 7.39 12.57
C PHE A 661 7.23 6.92 13.55
N LEU A 662 7.62 6.80 14.82
CA LEU A 662 6.68 6.97 15.93
C LEU A 662 6.50 8.46 16.18
N HIS A 663 5.26 8.95 16.20
CA HIS A 663 4.94 10.32 16.56
C HIS A 663 4.33 10.42 17.95
N GLY A 664 4.63 11.50 18.67
CA GLY A 664 3.98 11.87 19.93
C GLY A 664 3.36 13.26 19.84
N PHE A 665 2.03 13.34 19.87
CA PHE A 665 1.28 14.59 19.77
C PHE A 665 0.70 15.01 21.13
N ASN A 666 0.64 16.30 21.40
CA ASN A 666 0.03 16.82 22.61
C ASN A 666 -1.47 16.50 22.64
N ALA A 667 -1.88 15.65 23.59
CA ALA A 667 -3.21 15.08 23.67
C ALA A 667 -4.28 16.01 24.26
N ASN A 668 -3.97 17.27 24.55
CA ASN A 668 -4.99 18.22 24.98
C ASN A 668 -6.04 18.42 23.89
N VAL A 669 -7.33 18.35 24.24
CA VAL A 669 -8.45 18.57 23.29
C VAL A 669 -8.62 20.02 22.84
N SER A 670 -8.00 20.97 23.55
CA SER A 670 -8.07 22.40 23.23
C SER A 670 -6.85 23.15 23.76
N GLY A 671 -6.58 24.31 23.19
CA GLY A 671 -5.44 25.15 23.55
C GLY A 671 -4.54 25.43 22.35
N ALA A 672 -3.50 26.26 22.55
CA ALA A 672 -2.60 26.65 21.47
C ALA A 672 -1.55 25.57 21.12
N ASP A 673 -1.34 24.61 22.02
CA ASP A 673 -0.41 23.49 21.83
C ASP A 673 -1.16 22.16 21.61
N ALA A 674 -2.50 22.17 21.51
CA ALA A 674 -3.30 20.96 21.25
C ALA A 674 -2.98 20.39 19.86
N GLY A 675 -2.79 19.07 19.76
CA GLY A 675 -2.43 18.40 18.51
C GLY A 675 -1.00 18.66 18.02
N LYS A 676 -0.24 19.53 18.67
CA LYS A 676 1.15 19.81 18.30
C LYS A 676 2.05 18.58 18.48
N GLU A 677 2.83 18.25 17.46
CA GLU A 677 3.88 17.23 17.55
C GLU A 677 4.98 17.65 18.56
N LEU A 678 5.24 16.78 19.53
CA LEU A 678 6.25 16.98 20.58
C LEU A 678 7.53 16.19 20.32
N ILE A 679 7.42 15.05 19.64
CA ILE A 679 8.54 14.17 19.31
C ILE A 679 8.18 13.28 18.11
N ALA A 680 9.17 12.99 17.27
CA ALA A 680 9.12 11.90 16.30
C ALA A 680 10.39 11.04 16.44
N TYR A 681 10.27 9.72 16.34
CA TYR A 681 11.39 8.78 16.46
C TYR A 681 11.41 7.80 15.29
N SER A 682 12.52 7.77 14.53
CA SER A 682 12.74 6.79 13.46
C SER A 682 13.75 5.71 13.90
N PRO A 683 13.31 4.44 14.01
CA PRO A 683 14.18 3.35 14.38
C PRO A 683 15.26 3.05 13.33
N ALA A 684 16.49 2.73 13.76
CA ALA A 684 17.56 2.34 12.82
C ALA A 684 17.36 0.93 12.25
N ALA A 685 16.48 0.14 12.86
CA ALA A 685 16.03 -1.15 12.36
C ALA A 685 15.31 -1.09 11.00
N LEU A 686 14.89 0.11 10.55
CA LEU A 686 14.27 0.33 9.25
C LEU A 686 15.29 0.51 8.12
N LEU A 687 16.56 0.76 8.42
CA LEU A 687 17.58 1.07 7.40
C LEU A 687 17.89 -0.16 6.54
N SER A 688 17.90 0.01 5.22
CA SER A 688 18.29 -1.05 4.29
C SER A 688 19.00 -0.47 3.08
N THR A 689 19.74 -1.33 2.37
CA THR A 689 20.34 -0.98 1.07
C THR A 689 19.65 -1.70 -0.09
N THR A 690 18.55 -2.41 0.19
CA THR A 690 17.70 -3.04 -0.83
C THR A 690 16.81 -1.96 -1.44
N ALA A 691 16.61 -1.98 -2.75
CA ALA A 691 15.90 -0.90 -3.46
C ALA A 691 14.44 -0.69 -3.00
N ASP A 692 13.81 -1.72 -2.44
CA ASP A 692 12.41 -1.72 -2.00
C ASP A 692 12.25 -1.81 -0.46
N GLU A 693 13.33 -1.55 0.29
CA GLU A 693 13.35 -1.53 1.75
C GLU A 693 14.16 -0.30 2.22
N GLY A 694 13.80 0.33 3.33
CA GLY A 694 14.60 1.45 3.85
C GLY A 694 13.92 2.80 3.73
N LEU A 695 14.44 3.80 4.46
CA LEU A 695 13.81 5.13 4.51
C LEU A 695 13.97 5.89 3.20
N HIS A 696 14.93 5.50 2.37
CA HIS A 696 15.16 6.11 1.07
C HIS A 696 13.98 5.91 0.11
N ALA A 697 13.23 4.81 0.23
CA ALA A 697 12.04 4.53 -0.56
C ALA A 697 10.95 5.60 -0.43
N LEU A 698 10.79 6.20 0.75
CA LEU A 698 9.80 7.26 1.02
C LEU A 698 9.99 8.52 0.16
N SER A 699 11.21 8.74 -0.33
CA SER A 699 11.56 9.88 -1.21
C SER A 699 11.40 9.56 -2.71
N SER A 700 11.23 8.29 -3.08
CA SER A 700 11.17 7.89 -4.48
C SER A 700 9.87 8.30 -5.13
N GLN A 701 9.94 8.90 -6.33
CA GLN A 701 8.77 9.16 -7.18
C GLN A 701 8.04 7.86 -7.59
N TYR A 702 8.71 6.71 -7.49
CA TYR A 702 8.17 5.39 -7.75
C TYR A 702 7.68 4.66 -6.49
N TYR A 703 7.51 5.36 -5.37
CA TYR A 703 7.14 4.76 -4.10
C TYR A 703 5.91 3.84 -4.24
N THR A 704 6.11 2.56 -3.92
CA THR A 704 5.04 1.63 -3.58
C THR A 704 4.95 1.55 -2.07
N HIS A 705 3.75 1.38 -1.54
CA HIS A 705 3.55 1.38 -0.10
C HIS A 705 4.35 0.28 0.59
N LYS A 706 4.95 0.65 1.72
CA LYS A 706 5.66 -0.25 2.62
C LYS A 706 5.26 0.10 4.04
N TYR A 707 5.13 -0.93 4.88
CA TYR A 707 5.02 -0.73 6.31
C TYR A 707 6.37 -0.24 6.88
N TYR A 708 6.33 0.62 7.89
CA TYR A 708 7.51 1.05 8.64
C TYR A 708 7.29 0.88 10.15
N VAL A 709 6.77 1.91 10.82
CA VAL A 709 6.47 1.86 12.25
C VAL A 709 4.98 1.55 12.41
N ASP A 710 4.61 0.30 12.14
CA ASP A 710 3.19 -0.11 12.09
C ASP A 710 2.69 -0.76 13.40
N GLY A 711 3.61 -1.12 14.31
CA GLY A 711 3.26 -1.78 15.57
C GLY A 711 2.72 -0.83 16.64
N THR A 712 1.59 -1.17 17.26
CA THR A 712 1.06 -0.46 18.43
C THR A 712 2.08 -0.46 19.59
N PRO A 713 2.51 0.70 20.10
CA PRO A 713 3.43 0.75 21.22
C PRO A 713 2.74 0.39 22.55
N THR A 714 3.53 0.17 23.59
CA THR A 714 3.04 0.03 24.97
C THR A 714 3.81 0.98 25.86
N ALA A 715 3.09 1.74 26.69
CA ALA A 715 3.67 2.63 27.68
C ALA A 715 3.36 2.13 29.10
N SER A 716 4.34 2.18 30.00
CA SER A 716 4.15 1.82 31.42
C SER A 716 5.18 2.53 32.30
N ASP A 717 4.84 2.72 33.57
CA ASP A 717 5.79 3.18 34.57
C ASP A 717 6.65 2.01 35.05
N ALA A 718 7.97 2.19 35.02
CA ALA A 718 8.96 1.21 35.43
C ALA A 718 9.99 1.83 36.37
N TYR A 719 10.56 1.02 37.27
CA TYR A 719 11.62 1.46 38.16
C TYR A 719 12.99 1.02 37.62
N ILE A 720 13.71 1.98 37.04
CA ILE A 720 14.92 1.78 36.22
C ILE A 720 16.05 2.60 36.84
N ASP A 721 17.24 2.02 36.97
CA ASP A 721 18.44 2.73 37.47
C ASP A 721 18.28 3.49 38.80
N GLY A 722 17.30 3.10 39.62
CA GLY A 722 17.02 3.71 40.92
C GLY A 722 16.01 4.86 40.91
N SER A 723 15.29 5.11 39.82
CA SER A 723 14.16 6.03 39.75
C SER A 723 12.95 5.42 39.03
N TRP A 724 11.77 5.95 39.31
CA TRP A 724 10.58 5.69 38.50
C TRP A 724 10.63 6.53 37.23
N GLU A 725 10.38 5.88 36.11
CA GLU A 725 10.34 6.47 34.77
C GLU A 725 9.09 5.94 34.04
N THR A 726 8.59 6.68 33.06
CA THR A 726 7.57 6.19 32.12
C THR A 726 8.27 5.81 30.82
N VAL A 727 8.18 4.54 30.46
CA VAL A 727 8.85 3.97 29.29
C VAL A 727 7.82 3.57 28.25
N LEU A 728 8.13 3.84 26.99
CA LEU A 728 7.39 3.37 25.84
C LEU A 728 8.25 2.35 25.09
N VAL A 729 7.68 1.19 24.78
CA VAL A 729 8.30 0.16 23.93
C VAL A 729 7.43 -0.02 22.69
N GLY A 730 8.00 0.15 21.51
CA GLY A 730 7.32 0.01 20.23
C GLY A 730 7.92 -1.09 19.36
N GLY A 731 7.09 -1.68 18.51
CA GLY A 731 7.50 -2.60 17.45
C GLY A 731 7.32 -1.97 16.07
N LEU A 732 7.81 -2.64 15.03
CA LEU A 732 7.66 -2.22 13.63
C LEU A 732 6.47 -2.90 12.93
N GLY A 733 5.86 -3.92 13.53
CA GLY A 733 4.75 -4.65 12.89
C GLY A 733 5.19 -5.27 11.56
N GLY A 734 4.47 -4.94 10.48
CA GLY A 734 4.81 -5.34 9.11
C GLY A 734 6.10 -4.70 8.57
N GLY A 735 6.57 -3.59 9.15
CA GLY A 735 7.71 -2.83 8.60
C GLY A 735 9.08 -3.36 8.93
N GLY A 736 9.20 -4.32 9.86
CA GLY A 736 10.49 -4.96 10.10
C GLY A 736 10.61 -5.77 11.38
N LYS A 737 11.84 -6.25 11.60
CA LYS A 737 12.23 -7.14 12.69
C LYS A 737 12.97 -6.38 13.79
N GLY A 738 12.26 -5.49 14.48
CA GLY A 738 12.85 -4.67 15.52
C GLY A 738 11.86 -4.17 16.57
N TYR A 739 12.33 -4.04 17.81
CA TYR A 739 11.70 -3.27 18.86
C TYR A 739 12.61 -2.13 19.30
N TYR A 740 12.02 -1.08 19.85
CA TYR A 740 12.75 0.05 20.42
C TYR A 740 12.11 0.50 21.74
N ALA A 741 12.90 1.14 22.61
CA ALA A 741 12.42 1.69 23.87
C ALA A 741 12.82 3.16 24.05
N LEU A 742 11.88 3.96 24.53
CA LEU A 742 12.01 5.39 24.78
C LEU A 742 11.63 5.72 26.24
N ASN A 743 12.42 6.55 26.91
CA ASN A 743 12.03 7.22 28.13
C ASN A 743 11.17 8.44 27.77
N ILE A 744 9.89 8.39 28.12
CA ILE A 744 8.89 9.41 27.84
C ILE A 744 8.39 10.12 29.10
N THR A 745 9.12 10.04 30.21
CA THR A 745 8.71 10.59 31.52
C THR A 745 8.37 12.07 31.44
N ASN A 746 9.15 12.87 30.69
CA ASN A 746 9.07 14.33 30.67
C ASN A 746 8.89 14.90 29.24
N PRO A 747 7.66 14.90 28.68
CA PRO A 747 7.43 15.36 27.31
C PRO A 747 7.76 16.84 27.06
N SER A 748 7.75 17.69 28.10
CA SER A 748 8.13 19.09 27.99
C SER A 748 9.62 19.31 27.74
N ASP A 749 10.44 18.28 27.98
CA ASP A 749 11.90 18.35 27.95
C ASP A 749 12.48 17.66 26.70
N PHE A 750 11.62 17.18 25.78
CA PHE A 750 12.06 16.58 24.53
C PHE A 750 12.80 17.60 23.66
N THR A 751 14.05 17.29 23.32
CA THR A 751 14.88 18.05 22.38
C THR A 751 15.81 17.10 21.61
N GLU A 752 16.32 17.54 20.47
CA GLU A 752 17.35 16.79 19.74
C GLU A 752 18.67 16.67 20.53
N ALA A 753 18.92 17.60 21.47
CA ALA A 753 20.17 17.65 22.24
C ALA A 753 20.24 16.61 23.37
N ASN A 754 19.11 16.13 23.87
CA ASN A 754 19.01 15.08 24.88
C ASN A 754 18.52 13.74 24.30
N ALA A 755 18.71 13.52 23.00
CA ALA A 755 18.33 12.27 22.33
C ALA A 755 18.85 11.01 23.04
N ALA A 756 20.09 11.06 23.56
CA ALA A 756 20.72 9.95 24.28
C ALA A 756 20.13 9.66 25.67
N ASP A 757 19.36 10.61 26.24
CA ASP A 757 18.63 10.40 27.50
C ASP A 757 17.19 9.89 27.24
N ILE A 758 16.69 10.07 26.01
CA ILE A 758 15.34 9.67 25.59
C ILE A 758 15.36 8.27 24.99
N VAL A 759 16.23 8.01 24.01
CA VAL A 759 16.28 6.71 23.32
C VAL A 759 17.11 5.73 24.14
N MET A 760 16.46 4.69 24.65
CA MET A 760 17.08 3.74 25.57
C MET A 760 17.86 2.66 24.81
N TRP A 761 17.19 1.96 23.90
CA TRP A 761 17.78 0.87 23.11
C TRP A 761 16.91 0.51 21.91
N GLU A 762 17.52 -0.24 20.98
CA GLU A 762 16.84 -1.00 19.93
C GLU A 762 17.26 -2.47 20.04
N PHE A 763 16.35 -3.38 19.70
CA PHE A 763 16.55 -4.83 19.70
C PHE A 763 16.10 -5.41 18.36
N THR A 764 17.02 -6.01 17.60
CA THR A 764 16.76 -6.51 16.24
C THR A 764 17.13 -7.98 16.06
N ASP A 765 16.87 -8.53 14.87
CA ASP A 765 17.26 -9.89 14.53
C ASP A 765 18.80 -10.09 14.45
N SER A 766 19.56 -8.99 14.42
CA SER A 766 21.01 -8.99 14.58
C SER A 766 21.46 -9.29 16.02
N ASP A 767 20.64 -8.92 17.02
CA ASP A 767 20.87 -9.27 18.43
C ASP A 767 20.49 -10.73 18.69
N ASN A 768 19.39 -11.19 18.09
CA ASN A 768 18.93 -12.57 18.18
C ASN A 768 18.13 -13.00 16.94
N ASN A 769 18.63 -14.00 16.22
CA ASN A 769 18.07 -14.45 14.95
C ASN A 769 16.71 -15.17 15.06
N ASN A 770 16.20 -15.41 16.27
CA ASN A 770 14.83 -15.88 16.51
C ASN A 770 13.79 -14.76 16.38
N LEU A 771 14.20 -13.48 16.31
CA LEU A 771 13.29 -12.37 16.09
C LEU A 771 12.76 -12.38 14.64
N GLY A 772 11.46 -12.23 14.51
CA GLY A 772 10.72 -12.07 13.27
C GLY A 772 10.04 -10.70 13.18
N TYR A 773 9.07 -10.56 12.28
CA TYR A 773 8.23 -9.37 12.16
C TYR A 773 7.42 -9.17 13.43
N THR A 774 7.41 -7.94 13.92
CA THR A 774 7.09 -7.60 15.32
C THR A 774 5.61 -7.27 15.51
N PHE A 775 4.73 -8.15 15.02
CA PHE A 775 3.27 -8.08 15.24
C PHE A 775 2.87 -8.39 16.69
N SER A 776 3.78 -8.95 17.49
CA SER A 776 3.56 -9.16 18.92
C SER A 776 3.67 -7.83 19.65
N ARG A 777 2.57 -7.33 20.24
CA ARG A 777 2.60 -6.10 21.02
C ARG A 777 3.41 -6.33 22.31
N PRO A 778 4.41 -5.48 22.63
CA PRO A 778 5.22 -5.68 23.82
C PRO A 778 4.41 -5.40 25.08
N GLN A 779 4.68 -6.18 26.11
CA GLN A 779 4.14 -6.06 27.46
C GLN A 779 5.24 -5.59 28.41
N ILE A 780 4.96 -4.71 29.36
CA ILE A 780 5.97 -4.16 30.28
C ILE A 780 5.63 -4.56 31.71
N GLY A 781 6.58 -5.14 32.42
CA GLY A 781 6.37 -5.49 33.83
C GLY A 781 7.64 -5.86 34.59
N ARG A 782 7.47 -6.02 35.90
CA ARG A 782 8.54 -6.38 36.82
C ARG A 782 8.68 -7.90 36.93
N MET A 783 9.89 -8.40 36.75
CA MET A 783 10.18 -9.82 36.79
C MET A 783 10.56 -10.27 38.20
N SER A 784 10.49 -11.58 38.48
CA SER A 784 10.83 -12.15 39.79
C SER A 784 12.29 -11.96 40.23
N ASN A 785 13.20 -11.60 39.30
CA ASN A 785 14.59 -11.23 39.60
C ASN A 785 14.74 -9.78 40.11
N GLY A 786 13.68 -8.99 40.05
CA GLY A 786 13.62 -7.59 40.49
C GLY A 786 13.83 -6.55 39.39
N GLU A 787 14.19 -6.97 38.18
CA GLU A 787 14.39 -6.11 37.02
C GLU A 787 13.06 -5.87 36.28
N TRP A 788 12.97 -4.76 35.56
CA TRP A 788 11.86 -4.49 34.64
C TRP A 788 12.22 -4.90 33.22
N ALA A 789 11.25 -5.47 32.51
CA ALA A 789 11.47 -5.99 31.16
C ALA A 789 10.30 -5.67 30.23
N ALA A 790 10.64 -5.56 28.95
CA ALA A 790 9.72 -5.73 27.84
C ALA A 790 9.60 -7.24 27.52
N ILE A 791 8.37 -7.73 27.45
CA ILE A 791 8.03 -9.12 27.19
C ILE A 791 7.22 -9.18 25.90
N PHE A 792 7.66 -9.98 24.94
CA PHE A 792 6.98 -10.12 23.65
C PHE A 792 7.23 -11.50 23.04
N GLY A 793 6.29 -11.96 22.23
CA GLY A 793 6.50 -13.09 21.34
C GLY A 793 7.54 -12.74 20.28
N ASN A 794 8.26 -13.74 19.79
CA ASN A 794 9.31 -13.52 18.80
C ASN A 794 8.82 -13.04 17.43
N GLY A 795 7.50 -12.99 17.20
CA GLY A 795 6.93 -12.56 15.94
C GLY A 795 7.07 -13.61 14.85
N TYR A 796 6.75 -13.22 13.62
CA TYR A 796 6.56 -14.15 12.51
C TYR A 796 7.72 -14.10 11.50
N ASN A 797 7.91 -15.16 10.71
CA ASN A 797 8.96 -15.20 9.67
C ASN A 797 10.40 -14.95 10.21
N SER A 798 10.68 -15.41 11.43
CA SER A 798 12.06 -15.42 11.98
C SER A 798 12.99 -16.29 11.13
N SER A 799 14.31 -16.10 11.28
CA SER A 799 15.28 -16.88 10.48
C SER A 799 15.30 -18.36 10.86
N THR A 800 15.00 -18.67 12.12
CA THR A 800 14.99 -20.03 12.67
C THR A 800 13.65 -20.73 12.49
N GLY A 801 12.56 -19.98 12.33
CA GLY A 801 11.19 -20.49 12.30
C GLY A 801 10.70 -21.06 13.63
N ASP A 802 11.37 -20.71 14.73
CA ASP A 802 10.93 -21.07 16.09
C ASP A 802 9.80 -20.16 16.56
N ALA A 803 9.01 -20.65 17.52
CA ALA A 803 8.14 -19.81 18.33
C ALA A 803 8.70 -19.74 19.76
N GLY A 804 8.69 -18.54 20.36
CA GLY A 804 9.16 -18.38 21.72
C GLY A 804 8.97 -16.98 22.26
N LEU A 805 9.26 -16.84 23.55
CA LEU A 805 9.05 -15.61 24.29
C LEU A 805 10.39 -14.91 24.53
N PHE A 806 10.45 -13.62 24.20
CA PHE A 806 11.54 -12.73 24.60
C PHE A 806 11.20 -11.98 25.88
N ILE A 807 12.20 -11.83 26.74
CA ILE A 807 12.21 -10.95 27.90
C ILE A 807 13.46 -10.08 27.76
N VAL A 808 13.30 -8.81 27.42
CA VAL A 808 14.38 -7.84 27.20
C VAL A 808 14.36 -6.81 28.32
N TYR A 809 15.48 -6.65 29.04
CA TYR A 809 15.52 -5.77 30.21
C TYR A 809 15.54 -4.30 29.81
N LEU A 810 14.76 -3.47 30.51
CA LEU A 810 14.66 -2.04 30.21
C LEU A 810 15.96 -1.29 30.52
N ASP A 811 16.69 -1.70 31.55
CA ASP A 811 17.99 -1.13 31.96
C ASP A 811 19.16 -1.59 31.05
N GLY A 812 18.86 -2.31 29.97
CA GLY A 812 19.82 -2.80 28.98
C GLY A 812 20.52 -4.11 29.34
N GLU A 813 20.87 -4.34 30.62
CA GLU A 813 21.42 -5.62 31.10
C GLU A 813 20.92 -5.96 32.52
N ASP A 814 20.70 -7.25 32.81
CA ASP A 814 20.47 -7.72 34.19
C ASP A 814 21.74 -7.65 35.04
N SER A 815 21.57 -7.88 36.35
CA SER A 815 22.70 -8.03 37.29
C SER A 815 23.76 -9.10 36.94
N SER A 816 23.50 -9.97 35.95
CA SER A 816 24.43 -10.98 35.43
C SER A 816 25.08 -10.59 34.10
N GLY A 817 24.72 -9.45 33.51
CA GLY A 817 25.21 -8.94 32.23
C GLY A 817 24.49 -9.50 30.99
N ASN A 818 23.26 -10.02 31.13
CA ASN A 818 22.44 -10.44 30.01
C ASN A 818 21.47 -9.33 29.62
N SER A 819 21.39 -8.96 28.34
CA SER A 819 20.41 -7.99 27.86
C SER A 819 19.01 -8.55 27.66
N HIS A 820 18.92 -9.86 27.41
CA HIS A 820 17.65 -10.53 27.15
C HIS A 820 17.69 -12.02 27.52
N ILE A 821 16.51 -12.62 27.59
CA ILE A 821 16.28 -14.05 27.70
C ILE A 821 15.31 -14.45 26.58
N TYR A 822 15.58 -15.59 25.94
CA TYR A 822 14.67 -16.22 24.97
C TYR A 822 14.23 -17.60 25.50
N ILE A 823 12.93 -17.79 25.68
CA ILE A 823 12.33 -19.06 26.10
C ILE A 823 11.71 -19.72 24.87
N SER A 824 12.40 -20.72 24.33
CA SER A 824 12.00 -21.47 23.13
C SER A 824 10.91 -22.49 23.45
N THR A 825 9.96 -22.67 22.52
CA THR A 825 8.99 -23.79 22.56
C THR A 825 9.50 -25.05 21.85
N GLU A 826 10.76 -25.03 21.38
CA GLU A 826 11.41 -26.11 20.62
C GLU A 826 10.63 -26.49 19.34
N THR A 827 10.04 -25.51 18.65
CA THR A 827 9.23 -25.72 17.43
C THR A 827 9.92 -25.29 16.13
N ALA A 828 11.17 -24.86 16.21
CA ALA A 828 11.98 -24.39 15.08
C ALA A 828 11.94 -25.30 13.84
N ASP A 829 11.47 -24.73 12.73
CA ASP A 829 11.52 -25.32 11.39
C ASP A 829 11.67 -24.21 10.34
N THR A 830 12.71 -24.28 9.50
CA THR A 830 12.99 -23.23 8.50
C THR A 830 12.12 -23.31 7.26
N ASP A 831 11.56 -24.49 6.98
CA ASP A 831 10.67 -24.72 5.84
C ASP A 831 9.19 -24.49 6.25
N ASP A 832 8.90 -24.61 7.54
CA ASP A 832 7.56 -24.54 8.15
C ASP A 832 7.57 -23.62 9.39
N LYS A 833 7.87 -22.34 9.16
CA LYS A 833 8.22 -21.34 10.20
C LYS A 833 7.07 -20.97 11.14
N ASN A 834 7.15 -21.38 12.39
CA ASN A 834 6.25 -20.90 13.43
C ASN A 834 6.58 -19.45 13.85
N GLY A 835 5.78 -18.89 14.75
CA GLY A 835 6.03 -17.60 15.39
C GLY A 835 5.03 -17.34 16.51
N MET A 836 5.48 -16.69 17.58
CA MET A 836 4.68 -16.41 18.77
C MET A 836 4.06 -15.02 18.72
N SER A 837 2.75 -14.94 19.00
CA SER A 837 1.94 -13.73 18.97
C SER A 837 2.03 -12.94 20.29
N THR A 838 1.18 -11.92 20.46
CA THR A 838 1.15 -11.06 21.65
C THR A 838 0.90 -11.88 22.93
N PRO A 839 1.78 -11.79 23.95
CA PRO A 839 1.58 -12.48 25.22
C PRO A 839 0.63 -11.72 26.15
N ALA A 840 -0.03 -12.45 27.06
CA ALA A 840 -0.66 -11.91 28.26
C ALA A 840 0.20 -12.23 29.49
N ILE A 841 0.47 -11.22 30.31
CA ILE A 841 1.27 -11.31 31.54
C ILE A 841 0.36 -11.39 32.77
N VAL A 842 0.74 -12.19 33.77
CA VAL A 842 -0.10 -12.44 34.95
C VAL A 842 0.74 -12.42 36.22
N ASP A 843 0.33 -11.59 37.17
CA ASP A 843 0.70 -11.63 38.58
C ASP A 843 -0.41 -12.38 39.33
N SER A 844 -0.14 -13.60 39.80
CA SER A 844 -1.16 -14.49 40.34
C SER A 844 -1.38 -14.30 41.84
N ASP A 845 -0.35 -13.83 42.56
CA ASP A 845 -0.37 -13.63 44.01
C ASP A 845 -0.42 -12.17 44.47
N LEU A 846 -0.48 -11.22 43.52
CA LEU A 846 -0.60 -9.77 43.73
C LEU A 846 0.63 -9.14 44.38
N ASP A 847 1.83 -9.70 44.20
CA ASP A 847 3.05 -9.14 44.77
C ASP A 847 3.70 -8.02 43.92
N GLY A 848 3.16 -7.78 42.72
CA GLY A 848 3.65 -6.82 41.74
C GLY A 848 4.74 -7.39 40.82
N THR A 849 4.89 -8.71 40.75
CA THR A 849 5.80 -9.39 39.82
C THR A 849 5.08 -10.41 38.94
N ILE A 850 5.63 -10.64 37.74
CA ILE A 850 5.04 -11.57 36.78
C ILE A 850 5.34 -13.01 37.22
N ASP A 851 4.29 -13.83 37.31
CA ASP A 851 4.35 -15.25 37.62
C ASP A 851 4.17 -16.13 36.39
N ARG A 852 3.22 -15.75 35.54
CA ARG A 852 2.72 -16.58 34.45
C ARG A 852 2.54 -15.75 33.19
N ILE A 853 2.85 -16.34 32.05
CA ILE A 853 2.69 -15.69 30.75
C ILE A 853 2.01 -16.67 29.80
N TYR A 854 1.04 -16.20 29.02
CA TYR A 854 0.31 -17.00 28.02
C TYR A 854 0.45 -16.37 26.64
N ALA A 855 0.70 -17.18 25.61
CA ALA A 855 0.83 -16.67 24.24
C ALA A 855 0.43 -17.74 23.21
N GLY A 856 -0.28 -17.31 22.17
CA GLY A 856 -0.59 -18.13 21.00
C GLY A 856 0.57 -18.22 20.01
N ASP A 857 0.50 -19.20 19.10
CA ASP A 857 1.38 -19.29 17.94
C ASP A 857 0.61 -19.57 16.64
N LEU A 858 1.32 -19.44 15.51
CA LEU A 858 0.76 -19.68 14.17
C LEU A 858 0.33 -21.13 13.91
N LYS A 859 0.80 -22.07 14.74
CA LYS A 859 0.44 -23.50 14.67
C LYS A 859 -0.79 -23.85 15.51
N GLY A 860 -1.43 -22.85 16.13
CA GLY A 860 -2.63 -23.04 16.93
C GLY A 860 -2.38 -23.59 18.32
N ASN A 861 -1.18 -23.37 18.86
CA ASN A 861 -0.83 -23.72 20.23
C ASN A 861 -0.97 -22.51 21.16
N MET A 862 -1.69 -22.69 22.26
CA MET A 862 -1.68 -21.76 23.38
C MET A 862 -0.64 -22.22 24.40
N TRP A 863 0.45 -21.47 24.53
CA TRP A 863 1.55 -21.75 25.44
C TRP A 863 1.35 -21.10 26.80
N ALA A 864 1.91 -21.72 27.84
CA ALA A 864 2.01 -21.16 29.17
C ALA A 864 3.47 -21.21 29.63
N PHE A 865 3.96 -20.12 30.21
CA PHE A 865 5.32 -19.98 30.73
C PHE A 865 5.28 -19.68 32.22
N ASP A 866 6.15 -20.33 32.99
CA ASP A 866 6.32 -20.06 34.42
C ASP A 866 7.55 -19.20 34.64
N VAL A 867 7.33 -17.96 35.10
CA VAL A 867 8.37 -16.97 35.38
C VAL A 867 8.37 -16.51 36.85
N SER A 868 7.57 -17.16 37.70
CA SER A 868 7.42 -16.88 39.13
C SER A 868 8.72 -17.01 39.93
N LYS A 869 9.72 -17.72 39.38
CA LYS A 869 10.97 -18.01 40.08
C LYS A 869 12.21 -17.69 39.25
N THR A 870 13.00 -16.74 39.75
CA THR A 870 14.31 -16.36 39.19
C THR A 870 15.20 -17.56 38.87
N GLY A 871 15.74 -17.58 37.64
CA GLY A 871 16.66 -18.62 37.17
C GLY A 871 15.99 -19.97 36.91
N SER A 872 14.66 -20.01 36.84
CA SER A 872 13.86 -21.19 36.46
C SER A 872 12.74 -20.83 35.48
N TRP A 873 12.89 -19.70 34.77
CA TRP A 873 11.96 -19.26 33.74
C TRP A 873 12.00 -20.23 32.56
N ASP A 874 10.86 -20.86 32.25
CA ASP A 874 10.75 -21.86 31.18
C ASP A 874 9.27 -22.00 30.76
N VAL A 875 9.01 -22.76 29.68
CA VAL A 875 7.67 -23.26 29.38
C VAL A 875 7.15 -24.03 30.60
N ALA A 876 5.93 -23.73 31.05
CA ALA A 876 5.39 -24.23 32.31
C ALA A 876 5.38 -25.77 32.44
N SER A 877 5.17 -26.47 31.32
CA SER A 877 5.17 -27.93 31.26
C SER A 877 6.58 -28.54 31.18
N SER A 878 7.62 -27.73 31.01
CA SER A 878 8.98 -28.17 30.71
C SER A 878 9.61 -28.92 31.87
N THR A 879 9.84 -30.22 31.64
CA THR A 879 10.73 -31.05 32.47
C THR A 879 11.77 -31.81 31.63
N THR A 880 11.47 -32.04 30.34
CA THR A 880 12.38 -32.61 29.31
C THR A 880 12.06 -32.18 27.88
N SER A 881 10.79 -31.87 27.57
CA SER A 881 10.32 -31.31 26.29
C SER A 881 9.08 -30.46 26.57
N PRO A 882 8.95 -29.28 25.96
CA PRO A 882 7.81 -28.38 26.17
C PRO A 882 6.54 -28.93 25.53
N SER A 883 5.39 -28.57 26.11
CA SER A 883 4.05 -28.90 25.62
C SER A 883 3.10 -27.73 25.87
N PRO A 884 2.20 -27.39 24.93
CA PRO A 884 1.30 -26.27 25.10
C PRO A 884 0.22 -26.57 26.14
N LEU A 885 -0.42 -25.53 26.67
CA LEU A 885 -1.62 -25.65 27.50
C LEU A 885 -2.74 -26.28 26.66
N PHE A 886 -2.96 -25.75 25.46
CA PHE A 886 -3.98 -26.19 24.52
C PHE A 886 -3.46 -26.14 23.09
N SER A 887 -3.95 -27.01 22.22
CA SER A 887 -3.64 -26.99 20.79
C SER A 887 -4.86 -27.28 19.93
N VAL A 888 -5.03 -26.51 18.86
CA VAL A 888 -5.96 -26.78 17.76
C VAL A 888 -5.21 -26.76 16.44
N SER A 889 -5.21 -27.90 15.74
CA SER A 889 -4.39 -28.07 14.54
C SER A 889 -4.97 -27.28 13.37
N GLY A 890 -4.15 -26.44 12.74
CA GLY A 890 -4.49 -25.72 11.51
C GLY A 890 -5.27 -24.42 11.73
N GLU A 891 -5.36 -23.94 12.97
CA GLU A 891 -6.00 -22.67 13.32
C GLU A 891 -4.99 -21.76 14.03
N ALA A 892 -4.38 -20.79 13.33
CA ALA A 892 -3.41 -19.87 13.91
C ALA A 892 -4.03 -19.04 15.06
N ILE A 893 -3.24 -18.70 16.08
CA ILE A 893 -3.66 -17.78 17.15
C ILE A 893 -2.84 -16.51 17.01
N THR A 894 -3.43 -15.44 16.45
CA THR A 894 -2.75 -14.16 16.22
C THR A 894 -3.11 -13.07 17.23
N GLY A 895 -4.34 -13.10 17.76
CA GLY A 895 -4.81 -12.20 18.81
C GLY A 895 -4.20 -12.52 20.18
N ALA A 896 -4.03 -11.50 21.01
CA ALA A 896 -3.58 -11.68 22.39
C ALA A 896 -4.63 -12.45 23.22
N PRO A 897 -4.24 -13.39 24.09
CA PRO A 897 -5.18 -14.04 24.99
C PRO A 897 -5.61 -13.08 26.11
N LEU A 898 -6.80 -13.32 26.66
CA LEU A 898 -7.26 -12.71 27.90
C LEU A 898 -7.14 -13.74 29.03
N VAL A 899 -6.67 -13.31 30.20
CA VAL A 899 -6.57 -14.17 31.38
C VAL A 899 -7.46 -13.67 32.53
N ALA A 900 -8.18 -14.60 33.15
CA ALA A 900 -9.06 -14.34 34.29
C ALA A 900 -8.93 -15.40 35.39
N ARG A 901 -9.37 -15.10 36.62
CA ARG A 901 -9.43 -16.13 37.69
C ARG A 901 -10.58 -17.09 37.43
N ASN A 902 -10.37 -18.39 37.62
CA ASN A 902 -11.47 -19.35 37.57
C ASN A 902 -12.25 -19.37 38.90
N THR A 903 -13.26 -18.50 39.04
CA THR A 903 -14.03 -18.38 40.29
C THR A 903 -15.14 -19.42 40.42
N ASP A 904 -15.62 -19.97 39.30
CA ASP A 904 -16.65 -21.02 39.31
C ASP A 904 -16.08 -22.38 39.79
N ASN A 905 -14.76 -22.60 39.59
CA ASN A 905 -14.03 -23.72 40.18
C ASN A 905 -13.03 -23.31 41.27
N SER A 906 -13.52 -22.77 42.38
CA SER A 906 -12.68 -22.40 43.54
C SER A 906 -11.82 -23.53 44.14
N SER A 907 -12.04 -24.80 43.75
CA SER A 907 -11.26 -25.97 44.19
C SER A 907 -10.24 -26.45 43.13
N GLY A 908 -10.08 -25.70 42.04
CA GLY A 908 -9.09 -25.97 40.99
C GLY A 908 -7.65 -26.02 41.52
N ALA A 909 -6.78 -26.70 40.77
CA ALA A 909 -5.36 -26.75 41.10
C ALA A 909 -4.70 -25.42 40.72
N SER A 910 -3.66 -25.01 41.45
CA SER A 910 -2.86 -23.83 41.09
C SER A 910 -2.35 -23.97 39.65
N PRO A 911 -2.40 -22.91 38.81
CA PRO A 911 -2.74 -21.52 39.14
C PRO A 911 -4.25 -21.19 39.14
N ASN A 912 -5.12 -22.09 38.67
CA ASN A 912 -6.58 -21.93 38.60
C ASN A 912 -7.01 -20.66 37.84
N LEU A 913 -6.49 -20.53 36.62
CA LEU A 913 -6.75 -19.42 35.70
C LEU A 913 -7.62 -19.89 34.53
N LEU A 914 -8.32 -18.95 33.89
CA LEU A 914 -8.99 -19.09 32.61
C LEU A 914 -8.23 -18.29 31.56
N VAL A 915 -8.03 -18.88 30.40
CA VAL A 915 -7.36 -18.30 29.24
C VAL A 915 -8.37 -18.30 28.10
N ALA A 916 -8.83 -17.11 27.70
CA ALA A 916 -9.77 -16.90 26.60
C ALA A 916 -9.01 -16.39 25.37
N PHE A 917 -9.25 -16.98 24.21
CA PHE A 917 -8.57 -16.60 22.97
C PHE A 917 -9.39 -17.03 21.74
N GLY A 918 -9.22 -16.29 20.66
CA GLY A 918 -9.74 -16.63 19.35
C GLY A 918 -8.67 -17.21 18.43
N THR A 919 -9.09 -17.91 17.37
CA THR A 919 -8.21 -18.34 16.29
C THR A 919 -8.54 -17.63 14.98
N GLY A 920 -7.50 -17.36 14.20
CA GLY A 920 -7.56 -16.58 12.99
C GLY A 920 -6.21 -16.03 12.57
N GLN A 921 -6.09 -15.78 11.26
CA GLN A 921 -4.99 -15.04 10.66
C GLN A 921 -5.56 -14.08 9.61
N TYR A 922 -5.00 -12.87 9.52
CA TYR A 922 -5.33 -11.88 8.49
C TYR A 922 -4.10 -11.01 8.22
N LEU A 923 -3.06 -11.67 7.69
CA LEU A 923 -1.72 -11.12 7.50
C LEU A 923 -1.19 -11.28 6.07
N VAL A 924 -1.72 -12.24 5.31
CA VAL A 924 -1.31 -12.53 3.93
C VAL A 924 -2.48 -12.52 2.96
N ASP A 925 -2.20 -12.31 1.69
CA ASP A 925 -3.22 -12.13 0.65
C ASP A 925 -4.20 -13.31 0.56
N SER A 926 -3.71 -14.54 0.75
CA SER A 926 -4.55 -15.73 0.74
C SER A 926 -5.59 -15.76 1.86
N ASP A 927 -5.37 -15.03 2.97
CA ASP A 927 -6.29 -15.01 4.10
C ASP A 927 -7.66 -14.40 3.74
N THR A 928 -7.68 -13.48 2.76
CA THR A 928 -8.91 -12.81 2.27
C THR A 928 -9.87 -13.77 1.57
N SER A 929 -9.35 -14.88 1.05
CA SER A 929 -10.09 -15.90 0.32
C SER A 929 -10.18 -17.25 1.06
N ASP A 930 -9.52 -17.37 2.21
CA ASP A 930 -9.59 -18.58 3.03
C ASP A 930 -11.00 -18.71 3.61
N THR A 931 -11.64 -19.85 3.32
CA THR A 931 -13.01 -20.18 3.74
C THR A 931 -13.06 -21.06 4.98
N ASN A 932 -11.91 -21.43 5.55
CA ASN A 932 -11.86 -22.22 6.78
C ASN A 932 -12.16 -21.33 7.99
N PRO A 933 -13.26 -21.61 8.74
CA PRO A 933 -13.57 -20.85 9.93
C PRO A 933 -12.63 -21.23 11.08
N GLY A 934 -12.35 -20.27 11.95
CA GLY A 934 -11.70 -20.48 13.24
C GLY A 934 -12.70 -20.82 14.36
N GLY A 935 -12.27 -20.54 15.58
CA GLY A 935 -13.00 -20.82 16.81
C GLY A 935 -12.66 -19.81 17.90
N PHE A 936 -13.53 -19.72 18.88
CA PHE A 936 -13.27 -19.00 20.12
C PHE A 936 -13.22 -19.98 21.29
N TYR A 937 -12.21 -19.87 22.15
CA TYR A 937 -11.87 -20.87 23.14
C TYR A 937 -11.71 -20.24 24.53
N VAL A 938 -12.22 -20.90 25.56
CA VAL A 938 -11.91 -20.60 26.96
C VAL A 938 -11.40 -21.86 27.62
N VAL A 939 -10.15 -21.83 28.07
CA VAL A 939 -9.42 -22.99 28.60
C VAL A 939 -8.94 -22.69 30.02
N SER A 940 -9.11 -23.64 30.94
CA SER A 940 -8.62 -23.49 32.32
C SER A 940 -7.22 -24.05 32.49
N ASP A 941 -6.30 -23.23 32.99
CA ASP A 941 -4.99 -23.68 33.46
C ASP A 941 -5.09 -24.16 34.92
N ASN A 942 -5.06 -25.48 35.07
CA ASN A 942 -4.98 -26.20 36.34
C ASN A 942 -3.73 -27.11 36.37
N ASP A 943 -2.63 -26.68 35.73
CA ASP A 943 -1.40 -27.49 35.59
C ASP A 943 -1.62 -28.80 34.79
N VAL A 944 -2.52 -28.75 33.81
CA VAL A 944 -2.81 -29.83 32.86
C VAL A 944 -2.55 -29.30 31.46
N PHE A 945 -1.70 -30.01 30.70
CA PHE A 945 -1.20 -29.59 29.39
C PHE A 945 -1.57 -30.60 28.30
N ASN A 946 -1.35 -30.22 27.04
CA ASN A 946 -1.80 -30.95 25.85
C ASN A 946 -3.33 -31.11 25.82
N LEU A 947 -4.05 -30.05 26.19
CA LEU A 947 -5.50 -30.03 26.05
C LEU A 947 -5.89 -29.82 24.56
N ASP A 948 -7.03 -30.37 24.20
CA ASP A 948 -7.66 -30.20 22.88
C ASP A 948 -9.19 -30.04 23.01
N THR A 949 -9.89 -29.95 21.88
CA THR A 949 -11.34 -29.76 21.84
C THR A 949 -12.13 -30.89 22.52
N ASP A 950 -11.60 -32.12 22.64
CA ASP A 950 -12.27 -33.21 23.37
C ASP A 950 -12.38 -32.89 24.88
N ASN A 951 -11.49 -32.04 25.40
CA ASN A 951 -11.48 -31.59 26.79
C ASN A 951 -12.40 -30.41 27.08
N LEU A 952 -12.98 -29.79 26.04
CA LEU A 952 -13.86 -28.62 26.15
C LEU A 952 -15.31 -29.01 25.85
N GLU A 953 -16.25 -28.17 26.25
CA GLU A 953 -17.66 -28.28 25.85
C GLU A 953 -17.94 -27.39 24.64
N GLU A 954 -18.59 -27.94 23.61
CA GLU A 954 -18.92 -27.22 22.37
C GLU A 954 -20.12 -26.27 22.54
N ARG A 955 -20.08 -25.13 21.84
CA ARG A 955 -21.14 -24.13 21.72
C ARG A 955 -21.54 -23.97 20.26
N THR A 956 -22.85 -23.98 19.99
CA THR A 956 -23.39 -23.90 18.63
C THR A 956 -24.05 -22.55 18.41
N LEU A 957 -23.58 -21.83 17.41
CA LEU A 957 -24.12 -20.55 16.94
C LEU A 957 -25.35 -20.72 16.05
N THR A 958 -26.26 -19.77 16.09
CA THR A 958 -27.39 -19.63 15.16
C THR A 958 -27.72 -18.16 14.98
N SER A 959 -27.97 -17.74 13.74
CA SER A 959 -28.31 -16.37 13.40
C SER A 959 -29.80 -16.22 13.10
N GLU A 960 -30.37 -15.06 13.40
CA GLU A 960 -31.72 -14.68 13.02
C GLU A 960 -31.84 -13.23 12.58
N VAL A 961 -32.78 -12.98 11.66
CA VAL A 961 -33.07 -11.63 11.15
C VAL A 961 -34.25 -11.07 11.93
N LEU A 962 -34.01 -9.97 12.63
CA LEU A 962 -35.04 -9.22 13.33
C LEU A 962 -35.47 -8.03 12.46
N THR A 963 -36.78 -7.82 12.32
CA THR A 963 -37.32 -6.61 11.66
C THR A 963 -37.63 -5.58 12.73
N LEU A 964 -37.01 -4.42 12.62
CA LEU A 964 -37.14 -3.30 13.54
C LEU A 964 -38.45 -2.53 13.30
N ASP A 965 -38.83 -1.70 14.27
CA ASP A 965 -40.11 -0.95 14.25
C ASP A 965 -40.20 0.08 13.09
N ASP A 966 -39.06 0.58 12.63
CA ASP A 966 -38.94 1.48 11.47
C ASP A 966 -38.98 0.75 10.11
N GLY A 967 -38.98 -0.58 10.13
CA GLY A 967 -38.98 -1.45 8.96
C GLY A 967 -37.60 -1.85 8.44
N SER A 968 -36.51 -1.38 9.06
CA SER A 968 -35.15 -1.88 8.82
C SER A 968 -34.97 -3.27 9.42
N THR A 969 -33.84 -3.92 9.14
CA THR A 969 -33.53 -5.26 9.66
C THR A 969 -32.15 -5.28 10.30
N THR A 970 -32.04 -5.92 11.45
CA THR A 970 -30.75 -6.28 12.07
C THR A 970 -30.58 -7.81 12.06
N ILE A 971 -29.33 -8.27 12.04
CA ILE A 971 -28.99 -9.69 12.08
C ILE A 971 -28.30 -9.96 13.41
N LEU A 972 -28.88 -10.86 14.19
CA LEU A 972 -28.47 -11.17 15.55
C LEU A 972 -28.06 -12.64 15.67
N ARG A 973 -27.23 -12.93 16.68
CA ARG A 973 -26.80 -14.30 17.02
C ARG A 973 -27.32 -14.75 18.36
N THR A 974 -27.62 -16.04 18.43
CA THR A 974 -27.90 -16.78 19.66
C THR A 974 -26.93 -17.97 19.77
N VAL A 975 -26.70 -18.44 20.99
CA VAL A 975 -25.84 -19.60 21.26
C VAL A 975 -26.60 -20.66 22.04
N SER A 976 -26.35 -21.93 21.71
CA SER A 976 -26.87 -23.09 22.44
C SER A 976 -25.76 -24.07 22.80
N GLY A 977 -25.99 -24.86 23.85
CA GLY A 977 -25.03 -25.86 24.33
C GLY A 977 -25.55 -26.59 25.57
N SER A 978 -24.89 -27.68 25.94
CA SER A 978 -25.19 -28.37 27.21
C SER A 978 -24.49 -27.66 28.38
N GLU A 979 -25.13 -27.68 29.55
CA GLU A 979 -24.45 -27.34 30.80
C GLU A 979 -23.30 -28.31 31.06
N PHE A 980 -22.18 -27.80 31.57
CA PHE A 980 -21.03 -28.61 31.98
C PHE A 980 -20.57 -28.23 33.40
N THR A 981 -19.65 -29.00 33.96
CA THR A 981 -18.97 -28.64 35.21
C THR A 981 -17.47 -28.61 35.01
N TRP A 982 -16.81 -27.61 35.61
CA TRP A 982 -15.36 -27.42 35.53
C TRP A 982 -14.51 -28.52 36.17
N SER A 983 -15.13 -29.48 36.86
CA SER A 983 -14.44 -30.70 37.31
C SER A 983 -14.33 -31.77 36.22
N ASP A 984 -15.20 -31.71 35.21
CA ASP A 984 -15.33 -32.74 34.17
C ASP A 984 -14.79 -32.27 32.81
N LYS A 985 -14.88 -30.97 32.53
CA LYS A 985 -14.33 -30.30 31.33
C LYS A 985 -13.38 -29.20 31.74
N SER A 986 -12.39 -28.92 30.89
CA SER A 986 -11.39 -27.88 31.13
C SER A 986 -11.80 -26.51 30.55
N GLY A 987 -13.06 -26.35 30.13
CA GLY A 987 -13.60 -25.12 29.58
C GLY A 987 -14.60 -25.38 28.46
N TRP A 988 -14.76 -24.40 27.57
CA TRP A 988 -15.71 -24.43 26.46
C TRP A 988 -15.10 -23.82 25.20
N TYR A 989 -15.67 -24.15 24.04
CA TYR A 989 -15.29 -23.54 22.78
C TYR A 989 -16.48 -23.36 21.86
N MET A 990 -16.35 -22.40 20.96
CA MET A 990 -17.35 -22.00 19.98
C MET A 990 -16.72 -22.06 18.60
N PRO A 991 -17.01 -23.07 17.77
CA PRO A 991 -16.69 -23.04 16.36
C PRO A 991 -17.39 -21.83 15.71
N LEU A 992 -16.65 -21.02 14.95
CA LEU A 992 -17.18 -19.87 14.22
C LEU A 992 -17.78 -20.32 12.87
N GLN A 993 -18.63 -21.35 12.93
CA GLN A 993 -19.31 -21.91 11.77
C GLN A 993 -20.80 -22.05 12.07
N GLU A 994 -21.64 -21.40 11.27
CA GLU A 994 -23.08 -21.60 11.36
C GLU A 994 -23.53 -22.81 10.53
N GLY A 995 -23.88 -23.90 11.22
CA GLY A 995 -24.44 -25.10 10.60
C GLY A 995 -23.47 -25.84 9.67
N SER A 996 -23.98 -26.43 8.58
CA SER A 996 -23.19 -27.25 7.65
C SER A 996 -23.05 -26.65 6.25
N THR A 997 -23.36 -25.37 6.09
CA THR A 997 -23.24 -24.63 4.83
C THR A 997 -21.95 -23.83 4.87
N ALA A 998 -20.99 -24.17 4.01
CA ALA A 998 -19.87 -23.28 3.74
C ALA A 998 -20.45 -21.97 3.18
N SER A 999 -20.15 -20.84 3.83
CA SER A 999 -20.31 -19.53 3.21
C SER A 999 -19.53 -19.53 1.89
N GLN A 1000 -20.01 -18.78 0.90
CA GLN A 1000 -19.19 -18.45 -0.28
C GLN A 1000 -18.16 -17.36 0.05
N ASP A 1001 -18.34 -16.68 1.19
CA ASP A 1001 -17.40 -15.71 1.76
C ASP A 1001 -16.32 -16.42 2.59
N GLY A 1002 -15.31 -15.67 3.02
CA GLY A 1002 -14.20 -16.17 3.84
C GLY A 1002 -14.66 -16.75 5.18
N GLY A 1003 -13.77 -17.54 5.77
CA GLY A 1003 -13.98 -18.20 7.06
C GLY A 1003 -13.93 -17.18 8.19
N GLU A 1004 -14.96 -17.19 9.03
CA GLU A 1004 -15.05 -16.35 10.22
C GLU A 1004 -13.91 -16.65 11.19
N ARG A 1005 -13.28 -15.60 11.71
CA ARG A 1005 -12.07 -15.70 12.53
C ARG A 1005 -11.99 -14.58 13.56
N VAL A 1006 -11.15 -14.76 14.58
CA VAL A 1006 -10.90 -13.76 15.63
C VAL A 1006 -9.42 -13.44 15.63
N ILE A 1007 -9.08 -12.20 15.28
CA ILE A 1007 -7.70 -11.69 15.21
C ILE A 1007 -7.42 -10.61 16.25
N THR A 1008 -8.47 -10.12 16.92
CA THR A 1008 -8.38 -9.11 17.97
C THR A 1008 -8.46 -9.77 19.34
N ARG A 1009 -8.02 -9.04 20.35
CA ARG A 1009 -8.04 -9.51 21.73
C ARG A 1009 -9.48 -9.46 22.30
N PRO A 1010 -9.93 -10.47 23.07
CA PRO A 1010 -11.17 -10.40 23.82
C PRO A 1010 -11.06 -9.53 25.09
N GLU A 1011 -12.19 -9.00 25.55
CA GLU A 1011 -12.31 -8.20 26.77
C GLU A 1011 -13.33 -8.80 27.75
N LEU A 1012 -13.11 -8.65 29.06
CA LEU A 1012 -14.01 -9.14 30.09
C LEU A 1012 -14.41 -8.00 31.03
N GLN A 1013 -15.70 -7.70 31.03
CA GLN A 1013 -16.34 -6.76 31.96
C GLN A 1013 -17.33 -7.54 32.83
N ASN A 1014 -17.15 -7.49 34.15
CA ASN A 1014 -17.86 -8.38 35.10
C ASN A 1014 -17.74 -9.87 34.70
N TYR A 1015 -18.84 -10.49 34.28
CA TYR A 1015 -18.89 -11.89 33.81
C TYR A 1015 -19.17 -12.00 32.29
N VAL A 1016 -19.27 -10.86 31.60
CA VAL A 1016 -19.55 -10.81 30.17
C VAL A 1016 -18.23 -10.69 29.40
N LEU A 1017 -17.97 -11.69 28.57
CA LEU A 1017 -16.83 -11.78 27.68
C LEU A 1017 -17.21 -11.23 26.30
N PHE A 1018 -16.57 -10.14 25.92
CA PHE A 1018 -16.71 -9.49 24.62
C PHE A 1018 -15.59 -9.93 23.70
N PHE A 1019 -15.92 -10.21 22.44
CA PHE A 1019 -14.93 -10.48 21.41
C PHE A 1019 -15.52 -10.15 20.04
N ASN A 1020 -14.67 -9.69 19.14
CA ASN A 1020 -15.09 -9.32 17.80
C ASN A 1020 -14.60 -10.35 16.78
N THR A 1021 -15.44 -10.66 15.81
CA THR A 1021 -15.10 -11.59 14.74
C THR A 1021 -15.03 -10.86 13.41
N LEU A 1022 -14.16 -11.34 12.53
CA LEU A 1022 -13.95 -10.89 11.16
C LEU A 1022 -14.34 -12.02 10.22
N ILE A 1023 -15.11 -11.69 9.19
CA ILE A 1023 -15.46 -12.55 8.07
C ILE A 1023 -14.94 -11.87 6.82
N PRO A 1024 -13.75 -12.26 6.33
CA PRO A 1024 -13.22 -11.68 5.11
C PRO A 1024 -14.18 -11.93 3.96
N THR A 1025 -14.48 -10.90 3.20
CA THR A 1025 -15.17 -11.09 1.93
C THR A 1025 -14.13 -11.01 0.84
N GLY A 1026 -13.92 -12.12 0.12
CA GLY A 1026 -13.37 -12.06 -1.25
C GLY A 1026 -14.35 -11.44 -2.25
N GLN A 1027 -15.44 -10.81 -1.76
CA GLN A 1027 -16.41 -10.12 -2.58
C GLN A 1027 -15.86 -8.76 -2.96
N VAL A 1028 -15.85 -8.55 -4.26
CA VAL A 1028 -15.50 -7.29 -4.88
C VAL A 1028 -16.48 -6.20 -4.42
N CYS A 1029 -15.93 -5.07 -3.95
CA CYS A 1029 -16.62 -3.91 -3.37
C CYS A 1029 -17.14 -4.03 -1.93
N ALA A 1030 -16.52 -4.86 -1.11
CA ALA A 1030 -16.76 -4.87 0.34
C ALA A 1030 -15.42 -4.59 1.06
N ALA A 1031 -15.30 -3.42 1.69
CA ALA A 1031 -14.07 -2.99 2.36
C ALA A 1031 -13.78 -3.89 3.58
N GLY A 1032 -12.81 -4.80 3.44
CA GLY A 1032 -12.34 -5.65 4.53
C GLY A 1032 -13.25 -6.81 4.96
N GLY A 1033 -14.50 -6.85 4.48
CA GLY A 1033 -15.50 -7.83 4.88
C GLY A 1033 -16.44 -7.32 5.97
N TYR A 1034 -17.10 -8.24 6.65
CA TYR A 1034 -18.08 -7.96 7.70
C TYR A 1034 -17.73 -8.75 8.97
N GLY A 1035 -18.43 -8.51 10.08
CA GLY A 1035 -18.11 -9.20 11.32
C GLY A 1035 -19.20 -9.17 12.37
N TRP A 1036 -18.86 -9.63 13.56
CA TRP A 1036 -19.79 -9.69 14.69
C TRP A 1036 -19.18 -9.08 15.95
N LEU A 1037 -20.00 -8.30 16.65
CA LEU A 1037 -19.72 -7.84 18.01
C LEU A 1037 -20.34 -8.83 19.00
N MET A 1038 -19.54 -9.78 19.52
CA MET A 1038 -20.03 -10.86 20.37
C MET A 1038 -19.96 -10.52 21.86
N SER A 1039 -20.91 -11.02 22.64
CA SER A 1039 -20.97 -10.92 24.10
C SER A 1039 -21.56 -12.21 24.69
N VAL A 1040 -20.79 -12.92 25.52
CA VAL A 1040 -21.18 -14.21 26.11
C VAL A 1040 -20.82 -14.27 27.59
N ASP A 1041 -21.45 -15.15 28.35
CA ASP A 1041 -21.03 -15.42 29.72
C ASP A 1041 -19.69 -16.19 29.73
N VAL A 1042 -18.69 -15.67 30.46
CA VAL A 1042 -17.33 -16.23 30.48
C VAL A 1042 -17.28 -17.67 31.02
N TRP A 1043 -18.21 -18.04 31.90
CA TRP A 1043 -18.19 -19.35 32.56
C TRP A 1043 -18.81 -20.45 31.70
N THR A 1044 -19.90 -20.11 31.01
CA THR A 1044 -20.71 -21.07 30.27
C THR A 1044 -20.47 -20.99 28.78
N GLY A 1045 -20.09 -19.84 28.22
CA GLY A 1045 -20.07 -19.57 26.78
C GLY A 1045 -21.47 -19.49 26.16
N LEU A 1046 -22.51 -19.28 26.99
CA LEU A 1046 -23.90 -19.09 26.57
C LEU A 1046 -24.28 -17.60 26.71
N ALA A 1047 -25.52 -17.26 26.36
CA ALA A 1047 -26.06 -15.93 26.62
C ALA A 1047 -26.01 -15.59 28.12
N PRO A 1048 -25.58 -14.37 28.51
CA PRO A 1048 -25.65 -13.90 29.89
C PRO A 1048 -27.07 -13.95 30.47
N GLU A 1049 -27.18 -13.97 31.81
CA GLU A 1049 -28.47 -14.03 32.52
C GLU A 1049 -29.34 -12.78 32.34
N ASP A 1050 -28.72 -11.65 32.00
CA ASP A 1050 -29.36 -10.38 31.72
C ASP A 1050 -29.00 -9.93 30.29
N SER A 1051 -29.85 -9.11 29.67
CA SER A 1051 -29.60 -8.53 28.34
C SER A 1051 -28.38 -7.60 28.38
N VAL A 1052 -27.47 -7.76 27.41
CA VAL A 1052 -26.20 -7.01 27.38
C VAL A 1052 -26.27 -5.77 26.51
N PHE A 1053 -27.04 -5.79 25.42
CA PHE A 1053 -27.14 -4.69 24.46
C PHE A 1053 -28.58 -4.60 23.95
N ASP A 1054 -28.93 -3.44 23.40
CA ASP A 1054 -30.24 -3.20 22.78
C ASP A 1054 -30.29 -3.93 21.44
N ALA A 1055 -30.91 -5.12 21.44
CA ALA A 1055 -30.93 -6.01 20.28
C ALA A 1055 -32.04 -5.62 19.30
N ASN A 1056 -33.09 -4.96 19.78
CA ASN A 1056 -34.25 -4.56 18.99
C ASN A 1056 -34.23 -3.06 18.57
N ASN A 1057 -33.19 -2.32 18.97
CA ASN A 1057 -32.94 -0.92 18.64
C ASN A 1057 -34.10 0.03 19.00
N ASP A 1058 -34.78 -0.22 20.13
CA ASP A 1058 -35.84 0.65 20.65
C ASP A 1058 -35.33 1.76 21.59
N GLY A 1059 -34.02 1.75 21.85
CA GLY A 1059 -33.31 2.68 22.72
C GLY A 1059 -33.32 2.29 24.20
N VAL A 1060 -33.68 1.05 24.54
CA VAL A 1060 -33.73 0.53 25.91
C VAL A 1060 -33.24 -0.92 25.95
N ILE A 1061 -32.31 -1.22 26.85
CA ILE A 1061 -31.91 -2.62 27.14
C ILE A 1061 -32.90 -3.23 28.14
N ASP A 1062 -33.71 -4.20 27.70
CA ASP A 1062 -34.71 -4.86 28.56
C ASP A 1062 -34.94 -6.36 28.30
N GLU A 1063 -36.04 -6.93 28.82
CA GLU A 1063 -36.35 -8.36 28.72
C GLU A 1063 -36.60 -8.83 27.26
N ASP A 1064 -36.95 -7.92 26.35
CA ASP A 1064 -37.20 -8.22 24.94
C ASP A 1064 -35.87 -8.42 24.15
N ASP A 1065 -34.72 -8.03 24.72
CA ASP A 1065 -33.38 -8.23 24.16
C ASP A 1065 -32.69 -9.52 24.65
N TYR A 1066 -33.38 -10.30 25.49
CA TYR A 1066 -32.77 -11.43 26.17
C TYR A 1066 -32.41 -12.59 25.23
N GLY A 1067 -31.20 -13.14 25.40
CA GLY A 1067 -30.73 -14.35 24.73
C GLY A 1067 -29.90 -14.11 23.46
N TYR A 1068 -29.76 -12.86 23.04
CA TYR A 1068 -28.85 -12.46 21.97
C TYR A 1068 -27.42 -12.31 22.50
N VAL A 1069 -26.47 -12.79 21.69
CA VAL A 1069 -25.03 -12.80 22.03
C VAL A 1069 -24.17 -12.11 20.99
N GLY A 1070 -24.75 -11.64 19.89
CA GLY A 1070 -23.98 -11.07 18.81
C GLY A 1070 -24.84 -10.24 17.89
N GLU A 1071 -24.23 -9.19 17.37
CA GLU A 1071 -24.80 -8.25 16.42
C GLU A 1071 -23.87 -8.17 15.21
N MET A 1072 -24.44 -8.25 14.01
CA MET A 1072 -23.67 -8.23 12.77
C MET A 1072 -23.37 -6.79 12.34
N LEU A 1073 -22.12 -6.51 12.02
CA LEU A 1073 -21.73 -5.32 11.26
C LEU A 1073 -21.61 -5.72 9.80
N SER A 1074 -22.62 -5.39 8.98
CA SER A 1074 -22.77 -5.94 7.64
C SER A 1074 -21.93 -5.26 6.56
N GLU A 1075 -21.41 -4.06 6.82
CA GLU A 1075 -20.76 -3.22 5.81
C GLU A 1075 -19.26 -3.02 6.08
N SER A 1076 -18.82 -3.33 7.29
CA SER A 1076 -17.44 -3.19 7.72
C SER A 1076 -17.09 -4.17 8.82
N SER A 1077 -15.80 -4.45 8.92
CA SER A 1077 -15.24 -5.39 9.87
C SER A 1077 -14.86 -4.69 11.18
N PRO A 1078 -15.29 -5.22 12.33
CA PRO A 1078 -14.96 -4.64 13.62
C PRO A 1078 -13.50 -4.90 14.02
N ASN A 1079 -12.81 -3.85 14.46
CA ASN A 1079 -11.51 -3.93 15.11
C ASN A 1079 -11.66 -4.20 16.63
N GLU A 1080 -10.59 -4.11 17.42
CA GLU A 1080 -10.67 -4.20 18.88
C GLU A 1080 -11.57 -3.10 19.44
N SER A 1081 -12.50 -3.47 20.33
CA SER A 1081 -13.40 -2.51 20.97
C SER A 1081 -12.74 -1.89 22.19
N GLY A 1082 -13.12 -0.67 22.51
CA GLY A 1082 -12.89 -0.07 23.82
C GLY A 1082 -14.19 0.28 24.52
N PHE A 1083 -14.13 0.39 25.84
CA PHE A 1083 -15.30 0.66 26.67
C PHE A 1083 -15.08 1.92 27.51
N LEU A 1084 -16.10 2.78 27.53
CA LEU A 1084 -16.12 3.97 28.38
C LEU A 1084 -17.51 4.14 28.98
N GLY A 1085 -17.63 3.94 30.30
CA GLY A 1085 -18.94 3.92 30.96
C GLY A 1085 -19.76 2.72 30.49
N THR A 1086 -21.01 2.95 30.07
CA THR A 1086 -21.94 1.92 29.53
C THR A 1086 -21.94 1.90 28.00
N LYS A 1087 -20.88 2.39 27.36
CA LYS A 1087 -20.75 2.40 25.90
C LYS A 1087 -19.54 1.58 25.46
N GLN A 1088 -19.77 0.79 24.43
CA GLN A 1088 -18.75 0.11 23.63
C GLN A 1088 -18.50 0.94 22.37
N TYR A 1089 -17.24 1.19 22.04
CA TYR A 1089 -16.82 1.86 20.81
C TYR A 1089 -15.94 0.90 20.02
N THR A 1090 -16.22 0.76 18.73
CA THR A 1090 -15.48 -0.15 17.86
C THR A 1090 -15.12 0.58 16.57
N GLY A 1091 -13.83 0.72 16.31
CA GLY A 1091 -13.36 1.17 15.00
C GLY A 1091 -13.65 0.11 13.94
N THR A 1092 -14.06 0.53 12.75
CA THR A 1092 -14.45 -0.36 11.65
C THR A 1092 -13.57 -0.16 10.41
N SER A 1093 -13.58 -1.15 9.51
CA SER A 1093 -12.76 -1.17 8.29
C SER A 1093 -13.18 -0.19 7.19
N ASP A 1094 -14.16 0.66 7.47
CA ASP A 1094 -14.57 1.83 6.67
C ASP A 1094 -14.07 3.15 7.26
N GLY A 1095 -13.39 3.13 8.42
CA GLY A 1095 -12.80 4.29 9.08
C GLY A 1095 -13.77 4.99 10.04
N GLU A 1096 -14.95 4.42 10.26
CA GLU A 1096 -15.93 4.93 11.21
C GLU A 1096 -15.73 4.32 12.62
N VAL A 1097 -16.34 4.93 13.62
CA VAL A 1097 -16.40 4.39 14.98
C VAL A 1097 -17.85 4.03 15.30
N HIS A 1098 -18.15 2.74 15.38
CA HIS A 1098 -19.45 2.24 15.80
C HIS A 1098 -19.58 2.32 17.33
N GLU A 1099 -20.58 3.04 17.82
CA GLU A 1099 -21.00 3.07 19.22
C GLU A 1099 -22.17 2.13 19.52
N ARG A 1100 -22.11 1.43 20.66
CA ARG A 1100 -23.19 0.56 21.15
C ARG A 1100 -23.38 0.72 22.66
N GLU A 1101 -24.63 0.90 23.10
CA GLU A 1101 -24.94 0.84 24.53
C GLU A 1101 -24.87 -0.59 25.04
N VAL A 1102 -24.25 -0.77 26.21
CA VAL A 1102 -24.07 -2.05 26.87
C VAL A 1102 -24.37 -1.99 28.36
N ASP A 1103 -25.00 -3.04 28.88
CA ASP A 1103 -25.21 -3.28 30.31
C ASP A 1103 -24.39 -4.48 30.77
N PHE A 1104 -23.59 -4.27 31.82
CA PHE A 1104 -22.73 -5.29 32.42
C PHE A 1104 -23.33 -5.92 33.69
N GLY A 1105 -24.55 -5.51 34.07
CA GLY A 1105 -25.27 -5.95 35.26
C GLY A 1105 -24.82 -5.31 36.59
N ASP A 1106 -25.72 -5.30 37.59
CA ASP A 1106 -25.47 -4.82 38.95
C ASP A 1106 -24.83 -5.92 39.83
N GLY A 1107 -23.50 -5.91 39.99
CA GLY A 1107 -22.77 -6.92 40.77
C GLY A 1107 -22.45 -6.56 42.23
N ASP A 1108 -23.00 -7.31 43.20
CA ASP A 1108 -22.64 -7.26 44.66
C ASP A 1108 -21.20 -7.74 44.99
N ARG A 1109 -20.40 -8.07 43.97
CA ARG A 1109 -18.97 -8.44 44.05
C ARG A 1109 -18.15 -7.59 43.08
N ALA A 1110 -18.06 -6.29 43.35
CA ALA A 1110 -17.08 -5.43 42.70
C ALA A 1110 -15.65 -5.90 43.08
N GLY A 1111 -15.02 -6.66 42.18
CA GLY A 1111 -13.65 -7.11 42.27
C GLY A 1111 -13.13 -7.51 40.90
N ARG A 1112 -11.87 -7.18 40.60
CA ARG A 1112 -11.21 -7.41 39.31
C ARG A 1112 -11.13 -8.90 38.98
N LEU A 1113 -11.66 -9.31 37.82
CA LEU A 1113 -11.66 -10.69 37.34
C LEU A 1113 -10.56 -10.98 36.30
N SER A 1114 -10.18 -9.98 35.49
CA SER A 1114 -9.15 -10.05 34.44
C SER A 1114 -7.78 -9.48 34.87
N TRP A 1115 -6.70 -9.97 34.24
CA TRP A 1115 -5.31 -9.64 34.57
C TRP A 1115 -4.55 -9.22 33.32
N GLU A 1116 -4.39 -7.92 33.10
CA GLU A 1116 -3.35 -7.43 32.17
C GLU A 1116 -2.66 -6.18 32.71
N GLU A 1117 -3.32 -5.32 33.48
CA GLU A 1117 -2.61 -4.22 34.13
C GLU A 1117 -1.93 -4.73 35.42
N ILE A 1118 -0.60 -4.91 35.43
CA ILE A 1118 0.17 -5.21 36.67
C ILE A 1118 0.22 -3.97 37.57
N THR A 1119 -0.85 -3.19 37.64
CA THR A 1119 -1.01 -2.15 38.63
C THR A 1119 -1.75 -2.81 39.80
N PRO A 1120 -1.05 -3.10 40.92
CA PRO A 1120 -1.69 -3.72 42.09
C PRO A 1120 -2.70 -2.74 42.67
N ASN A 1121 -3.97 -3.13 42.75
CA ASN A 1121 -5.10 -2.29 43.21
C ASN A 1121 -5.05 -1.78 44.65
#